data_AF-A0A932BWE3-F1
#
_entry.id   AF-A0A932BWE3-F1
#
_cell.length_a   1.000
_cell.length_b   1.000
_cell.length_c   1.000
_cell.angle_alpha   90.00
_cell.angle_beta   90.00
_cell.angle_gamma   90.00
#
_symmetry.space_group_name_H-M   'P 1'
#
loop_
_entity.id
_entity.type
_entity.pdbx_description
1 polymer ?
#
loop_
_entity_poly.entity_id
_entity_poly.type
_entity_poly.pdbx_seq_one_letter_code
_entity_poly.pdbx_strand_id
1 'polypeptide(L)'
;MSTDSIGMGEQAPSDHRSPIRFLVFGLVVVILGTILGVRLFMLQVTGNGQFATLAEANRSVIEPIKSTRGVIYDRNGTPLVTNVPAYTVKIRPADLPEDRRAEVVQRLAALLDMDPADINTAIDSNPGSRFDLVRIASDVDEKVANFIAESRLDLPGTEIVVESRREYTTGALLAQVMGYTGPISRTQLDALAAGGYLPDDLIGKAGVESQYESALRGAYGEQLIEKDAAGRKLQVLQTVKEPVAGNSLGLTIDVKEQQYAEKALKWGMSLAGLKRGVVIVMNPQTGEILAMVSLPTYDDNLFARGITSADYASLIENPDKPLTNHAIAEQFPPGSTYKLVTAAGALADGKITRTTQILTQPYLTLGSTKFYEWNRRGWGKCNIMCGFGHSSDTFFFQVSAMLGIDRLAYWAEQFGFGARTGIDLPGEVDGTVPSNQWKLDTLGSEIYPGEVFQAGIGQGYDVVTPLQLINAYAALANGGTLYKPRVVRDIRKADGQIVRGFQPEVLRKLDIATSVLETMRQAARNVVVIRHTYNLADLPIVVAGKSGTAEFGNRDSEGRLPFHSWFVAFVPKNPVVSAKDPNGMKAVSRTDSELVVLAFAYDSRTKGNAATEIVKYYLQLHYGIKKDYSVASGDGVLVSGSVFLRGLLWTAIALVVFVVATAFDYRWLKTLAWPLYAVQLGLLVTTLAIGSGVGGSSRWVSVFGLQFQFSELAKILMIVILANYLGARRGRMDSLWSILGACALTGPPLALVLLQPDLGTSLVFGAILVGMLFLSGASLRWLGAIALAAVSTLPFVWTYVLLDYQKERLTSFINPLSDIRGAGYQLYQSQIAVGSGGWFGKGLTNSSQNQLDFLPVQATDFVFAILAEELGFIGALVVIGLFTVLIWRVLAGGWRSRDPFGTMFAAGLGSLLVFQLFVNVGMVIGIMPITGIPLPFITHGGASLISIAAGLGILQSINIRQGRAEW
;
A
#
# COMPACT_ATOMS: atom_id res chain seq x y z
N MET A 1 42.08 -42.19 97.09
CA MET A 1 43.31 -41.64 96.46
C MET A 1 43.24 -41.90 94.96
N SER A 2 44.17 -41.34 94.19
CA SER A 2 44.34 -41.44 92.73
C SER A 2 44.50 -42.90 92.24
N THR A 3 44.41 -43.25 90.95
CA THR A 3 44.80 -42.50 89.72
C THR A 3 43.92 -42.75 88.48
N ASP A 4 43.82 -41.74 87.61
CA ASP A 4 43.35 -41.86 86.22
C ASP A 4 44.37 -42.53 85.29
N SER A 5 43.88 -43.19 84.22
CA SER A 5 44.68 -43.48 83.01
C SER A 5 43.84 -43.69 81.74
N ILE A 6 43.36 -42.57 81.19
CA ILE A 6 43.15 -42.29 79.75
C ILE A 6 42.62 -43.44 78.87
N GLY A 7 41.30 -43.44 78.62
CA GLY A 7 40.70 -44.05 77.43
C GLY A 7 40.42 -43.00 76.36
N MET A 8 40.97 -43.13 75.15
CA MET A 8 40.68 -42.24 74.01
C MET A 8 39.27 -42.53 73.45
N GLY A 9 38.27 -41.78 73.92
CA GLY A 9 36.89 -41.84 73.42
C GLY A 9 36.66 -40.83 72.29
N GLU A 10 36.52 -41.31 71.05
CA GLU A 10 36.25 -40.47 69.88
C GLU A 10 34.83 -39.88 69.96
N GLN A 11 34.70 -38.56 70.13
CA GLN A 11 33.39 -37.91 70.29
C GLN A 11 32.67 -37.77 68.95
N ALA A 12 31.60 -38.55 68.77
CA ALA A 12 30.70 -38.41 67.63
C ALA A 12 30.02 -37.02 67.62
N PRO A 13 30.09 -36.26 66.51
CA PRO A 13 29.55 -34.89 66.46
C PRO A 13 28.01 -34.89 66.45
N SER A 14 27.40 -34.20 67.43
CA SER A 14 25.94 -34.11 67.55
C SER A 14 25.28 -33.40 66.35
N ASP A 15 24.27 -34.02 65.74
CA ASP A 15 23.54 -33.47 64.57
C ASP A 15 22.56 -32.36 64.97
N HIS A 16 23.09 -31.17 65.30
CA HIS A 16 22.33 -29.96 65.57
C HIS A 16 21.61 -29.44 64.31
N ARG A 17 20.50 -30.08 63.95
CA ARG A 17 19.51 -29.53 63.01
C ARG A 17 18.70 -28.45 63.71
N SER A 18 18.75 -27.22 63.21
CA SER A 18 17.85 -26.15 63.67
C SER A 18 16.53 -26.24 62.90
N PRO A 19 15.41 -26.73 63.50
CA PRO A 19 14.11 -26.69 62.84
C PRO A 19 13.62 -25.26 62.59
N ILE A 20 14.04 -24.33 63.45
CA ILE A 20 13.65 -22.91 63.42
C ILE A 20 13.97 -22.28 62.06
N ARG A 21 15.15 -22.53 61.48
CA ARG A 21 15.52 -21.92 60.19
C ARG A 21 14.71 -22.44 59.01
N PHE A 22 14.40 -23.75 58.99
CA PHE A 22 13.52 -24.34 57.97
C PHE A 22 12.07 -23.86 58.12
N LEU A 23 11.58 -23.72 59.35
CA LEU A 23 10.25 -23.19 59.65
C LEU A 23 10.14 -21.70 59.26
N VAL A 24 11.14 -20.88 59.59
CA VAL A 24 11.21 -19.46 59.18
C VAL A 24 11.26 -19.33 57.65
N PHE A 25 12.04 -20.17 56.95
CA PHE A 25 12.04 -20.16 55.49
C PHE A 25 10.65 -20.52 54.92
N GLY A 26 10.00 -21.56 55.45
CA GLY A 26 8.62 -21.91 55.08
C GLY A 26 7.60 -20.78 55.33
N LEU A 27 7.73 -20.08 56.46
CA LEU A 27 6.89 -18.92 56.79
C LEU A 27 7.08 -17.77 55.80
N VAL A 28 8.32 -17.49 55.37
CA VAL A 28 8.60 -16.48 54.33
C VAL A 28 7.90 -16.83 53.01
N VAL A 29 7.89 -18.10 52.60
CA VAL A 29 7.16 -18.53 51.37
C VAL A 29 5.66 -18.26 51.48
N VAL A 30 5.04 -18.54 52.64
CA VAL A 30 3.62 -18.26 52.89
C VAL A 30 3.33 -16.76 52.88
N ILE A 31 4.19 -15.94 53.48
CA ILE A 31 4.05 -14.46 53.47
C ILE A 31 4.15 -13.92 52.05
N LEU A 32 5.13 -14.35 51.25
CA LEU A 32 5.28 -13.91 49.86
C LEU A 32 4.08 -14.34 49.01
N GLY A 33 3.59 -15.57 49.14
CA GLY A 33 2.36 -16.03 48.47
C GLY A 33 1.12 -15.22 48.86
N THR A 34 1.02 -14.82 50.13
CA THR A 34 -0.09 -13.98 50.64
C THR A 34 -0.04 -12.58 50.02
N ILE A 35 1.14 -11.97 49.89
CA ILE A 35 1.32 -10.65 49.26
C ILE A 35 0.85 -10.67 47.79
N LEU A 36 1.22 -11.71 47.04
CA LEU A 36 0.77 -11.89 45.66
C LEU A 36 -0.76 -12.05 45.58
N GLY A 37 -1.34 -12.88 46.46
CA GLY A 37 -2.79 -13.10 46.54
C GLY A 37 -3.60 -11.84 46.87
N VAL A 38 -3.14 -11.01 47.81
CA VAL A 38 -3.81 -9.74 48.16
C VAL A 38 -3.78 -8.75 46.99
N ARG A 39 -2.66 -8.65 46.26
CA ARG A 39 -2.56 -7.78 45.08
C ARG A 39 -3.41 -8.28 43.91
N LEU A 40 -3.47 -9.60 43.69
CA LEU A 40 -4.40 -10.21 42.72
C LEU A 40 -5.85 -9.88 43.05
N PHE A 41 -6.26 -9.97 44.32
CA PHE A 41 -7.60 -9.59 44.75
C PHE A 41 -7.91 -8.11 44.45
N MET A 42 -6.96 -7.21 44.69
CA MET A 42 -7.13 -5.79 44.38
C MET A 42 -7.35 -5.52 42.88
N LEU A 43 -6.58 -6.19 42.02
CA LEU A 43 -6.72 -6.04 40.56
C LEU A 43 -8.01 -6.68 40.02
N GLN A 44 -8.28 -7.93 40.44
CA GLN A 44 -9.31 -8.77 39.82
C GLN A 44 -10.70 -8.65 40.45
N VAL A 45 -10.80 -8.27 41.73
CA VAL A 45 -12.10 -8.14 42.42
C VAL A 45 -12.50 -6.68 42.57
N THR A 46 -11.62 -5.81 43.08
CA THR A 46 -11.97 -4.39 43.27
C THR A 46 -11.76 -3.50 42.05
N GLY A 47 -10.83 -3.83 41.15
CA GLY A 47 -10.56 -3.05 39.92
C GLY A 47 -11.40 -3.44 38.70
N ASN A 48 -12.16 -4.54 38.77
CA ASN A 48 -12.64 -5.26 37.59
C ASN A 48 -13.41 -4.40 36.58
N GLY A 49 -14.42 -3.62 37.01
CA GLY A 49 -15.26 -2.83 36.11
C GLY A 49 -14.48 -1.77 35.31
N GLN A 50 -13.45 -1.16 35.91
CA GLN A 50 -12.60 -0.19 35.21
C GLN A 50 -11.71 -0.88 34.17
N PHE A 51 -11.07 -2.00 34.54
CA PHE A 51 -10.19 -2.74 33.62
C PHE A 51 -10.97 -3.47 32.52
N ALA A 52 -12.21 -3.94 32.78
CA ALA A 52 -13.10 -4.50 31.77
C ALA A 52 -13.49 -3.45 30.72
N THR A 53 -13.92 -2.26 31.16
CA THR A 53 -14.29 -1.16 30.25
C THR A 53 -13.09 -0.69 29.40
N LEU A 54 -11.88 -0.64 29.98
CA LEU A 54 -10.65 -0.32 29.25
C LEU A 54 -10.24 -1.41 28.27
N ALA A 55 -10.38 -2.69 28.64
CA ALA A 55 -10.12 -3.81 27.74
C ALA A 55 -11.08 -3.83 26.55
N GLU A 56 -12.36 -3.50 26.76
CA GLU A 56 -13.38 -3.46 25.72
C GLU A 56 -13.21 -2.24 24.79
N ALA A 57 -12.90 -1.05 25.34
CA ALA A 57 -12.63 0.15 24.56
C ALA A 57 -11.36 0.06 23.69
N ASN A 58 -10.35 -0.69 24.12
CA ASN A 58 -9.14 -0.96 23.32
C ASN A 58 -9.36 -2.01 22.22
N ARG A 59 -10.45 -2.79 22.27
CA ARG A 59 -10.68 -3.97 21.44
C ARG A 59 -11.35 -3.66 20.10
N SER A 60 -12.28 -2.72 20.09
CA SER A 60 -13.16 -2.44 18.94
C SER A 60 -12.75 -1.19 18.16
N VAL A 61 -12.32 -1.36 16.91
CA VAL A 61 -11.95 -0.27 15.99
C VAL A 61 -12.92 -0.24 14.81
N ILE A 62 -13.38 0.96 14.42
CA ILE A 62 -14.15 1.11 13.17
C ILE A 62 -13.16 1.12 12.00
N GLU A 63 -13.35 0.18 11.07
CA GLU A 63 -12.57 0.05 9.84
C GLU A 63 -13.50 0.25 8.63
N PRO A 64 -13.09 0.98 7.58
CA PRO A 64 -13.91 1.16 6.39
C PRO A 64 -14.03 -0.14 5.58
N ILE A 65 -15.22 -0.38 5.00
CA ILE A 65 -15.44 -1.40 3.98
C ILE A 65 -15.36 -0.70 2.61
N LYS A 66 -14.31 -0.97 1.83
CA LYS A 66 -14.14 -0.38 0.49
C LYS A 66 -15.32 -0.78 -0.42
N SER A 67 -15.88 0.19 -1.15
CA SER A 67 -16.92 -0.07 -2.15
C SER A 67 -16.34 -0.57 -3.47
N THR A 68 -17.09 -1.39 -4.18
CA THR A 68 -16.76 -1.78 -5.57
C THR A 68 -16.97 -0.57 -6.50
N ARG A 69 -15.95 -0.22 -7.30
CA ARG A 69 -16.02 0.88 -8.28
C ARG A 69 -16.94 0.49 -9.45
N GLY A 70 -17.74 1.42 -9.97
CA GLY A 70 -18.68 1.18 -11.07
C GLY A 70 -18.00 0.74 -12.37
N VAL A 71 -18.61 -0.17 -13.12
CA VAL A 71 -18.09 -0.69 -14.41
C VAL A 71 -18.31 0.34 -15.52
N ILE A 72 -17.41 0.44 -16.49
CA ILE A 72 -17.60 1.30 -17.66
C ILE A 72 -17.94 0.41 -18.87
N TYR A 73 -19.00 0.74 -19.58
CA TYR A 73 -19.54 -0.01 -20.72
C TYR A 73 -19.53 0.83 -22.01
N ASP A 74 -19.36 0.17 -23.15
CA ASP A 74 -19.60 0.79 -24.46
C ASP A 74 -21.09 1.02 -24.71
N ARG A 75 -21.42 1.69 -25.82
CA ARG A 75 -22.82 1.97 -26.17
C ARG A 75 -23.66 0.69 -26.35
N ASN A 76 -23.04 -0.42 -26.73
CA ASN A 76 -23.68 -1.71 -26.98
C ASN A 76 -23.81 -2.59 -25.71
N GLY A 77 -23.18 -2.19 -24.59
CA GLY A 77 -23.19 -2.93 -23.32
C GLY A 77 -21.96 -3.81 -23.08
N THR A 78 -20.93 -3.71 -23.92
CA THR A 78 -19.63 -4.38 -23.76
C THR A 78 -18.88 -3.76 -22.57
N PRO A 79 -18.41 -4.52 -21.58
CA PRO A 79 -17.60 -3.98 -20.49
C PRO A 79 -16.19 -3.59 -20.97
N LEU A 80 -15.80 -2.35 -20.71
CA LEU A 80 -14.53 -1.73 -21.13
C LEU A 80 -13.55 -1.57 -19.98
N VAL A 81 -14.06 -1.16 -18.81
CA VAL A 81 -13.26 -1.10 -17.57
C VAL A 81 -13.98 -1.89 -16.50
N THR A 82 -13.36 -2.99 -16.08
CA THR A 82 -13.88 -3.92 -15.08
C THR A 82 -13.06 -3.86 -13.79
N ASN A 83 -13.44 -4.66 -12.81
CA ASN A 83 -12.70 -4.81 -11.56
C ASN A 83 -12.26 -6.27 -11.43
N VAL A 84 -10.98 -6.50 -11.13
CA VAL A 84 -10.39 -7.84 -10.95
C VAL A 84 -9.71 -7.93 -9.59
N PRO A 85 -9.77 -9.10 -8.91
CA PRO A 85 -8.97 -9.33 -7.71
C PRO A 85 -7.49 -9.41 -8.08
N ALA A 86 -6.64 -8.76 -7.30
CA ALA A 86 -5.21 -8.70 -7.51
C ALA A 86 -4.48 -8.84 -6.17
N TYR A 87 -3.35 -9.56 -6.16
CA TYR A 87 -2.42 -9.47 -5.03
C TYR A 87 -1.69 -8.12 -5.09
N THR A 88 -1.76 -7.38 -3.99
CA THR A 88 -1.13 -6.07 -3.81
C THR A 88 -0.14 -6.15 -2.66
N VAL A 89 1.13 -5.83 -2.93
CA VAL A 89 2.17 -5.69 -1.91
C VAL A 89 2.06 -4.31 -1.27
N LYS A 90 2.00 -4.29 0.07
CA LYS A 90 2.02 -3.08 0.88
C LYS A 90 3.12 -3.15 1.93
N ILE A 91 3.59 -1.98 2.36
CA ILE A 91 4.51 -1.83 3.49
C ILE A 91 3.83 -0.97 4.56
N ARG A 92 3.94 -1.32 5.84
CA ARG A 92 3.67 -0.40 6.95
C ARG A 92 4.99 0.25 7.40
N PRO A 93 5.21 1.56 7.19
CA PRO A 93 6.49 2.19 7.52
C PRO A 93 6.89 2.09 8.99
N ALA A 94 5.94 1.96 9.93
CA ALA A 94 6.21 1.75 11.36
C ALA A 94 6.77 0.36 11.68
N ASP A 95 6.52 -0.64 10.83
CA ASP A 95 6.93 -2.04 11.02
C ASP A 95 8.24 -2.37 10.26
N LEU A 96 8.80 -1.39 9.54
CA LEU A 96 10.04 -1.49 8.77
C LEU A 96 11.18 -0.79 9.53
N PRO A 97 12.16 -1.53 10.10
CA PRO A 97 13.27 -0.93 10.83
C PRO A 97 14.18 -0.10 9.90
N GLU A 98 14.53 1.12 10.32
CA GLU A 98 15.30 2.07 9.50
C GLU A 98 16.69 1.53 9.10
N ASP A 99 17.31 0.72 9.96
CA ASP A 99 18.58 0.02 9.69
C ASP A 99 18.45 -1.10 8.66
N ARG A 100 17.28 -1.75 8.58
CA ARG A 100 16.96 -2.78 7.56
C ARG A 100 16.24 -2.23 6.33
N ARG A 101 15.78 -0.96 6.33
CA ARG A 101 15.03 -0.34 5.24
C ARG A 101 15.68 -0.56 3.87
N ALA A 102 16.98 -0.28 3.77
CA ALA A 102 17.74 -0.46 2.51
C ALA A 102 17.79 -1.93 2.05
N GLU A 103 17.96 -2.89 2.96
CA GLU A 103 17.99 -4.33 2.65
C GLU A 103 16.63 -4.82 2.17
N VAL A 104 15.55 -4.49 2.89
CA VAL A 104 14.18 -4.92 2.57
C VAL A 104 13.74 -4.32 1.24
N VAL A 105 14.01 -3.04 1.01
CA VAL A 105 13.67 -2.38 -0.25
C VAL A 105 14.46 -2.96 -1.43
N GLN A 106 15.75 -3.29 -1.29
CA GLN A 106 16.50 -3.99 -2.34
C GLN A 106 15.96 -5.41 -2.62
N ARG A 107 15.60 -6.17 -1.58
CA ARG A 107 15.00 -7.50 -1.75
C ARG A 107 13.62 -7.44 -2.41
N LEU A 108 12.78 -6.46 -2.06
CA LEU A 108 11.47 -6.25 -2.70
C LEU A 108 11.61 -5.79 -4.15
N ALA A 109 12.51 -4.84 -4.42
CA ALA A 109 12.84 -4.40 -5.78
C ALA A 109 13.20 -5.59 -6.69
N ALA A 110 14.07 -6.48 -6.23
CA ALA A 110 14.47 -7.68 -6.95
C ALA A 110 13.38 -8.77 -7.08
N LEU A 111 12.34 -8.75 -6.24
CA LEU A 111 11.19 -9.65 -6.31
C LEU A 111 10.05 -9.11 -7.20
N LEU A 112 9.95 -7.79 -7.32
CA LEU A 112 8.87 -7.08 -8.01
C LEU A 112 9.27 -6.49 -9.37
N ASP A 113 10.55 -6.62 -9.75
CA ASP A 113 11.17 -6.00 -10.93
C ASP A 113 11.00 -4.46 -10.95
N MET A 114 11.22 -3.84 -9.78
CA MET A 114 11.07 -2.40 -9.54
C MET A 114 12.41 -1.74 -9.17
N ASP A 115 12.54 -0.43 -9.36
CA ASP A 115 13.68 0.33 -8.81
C ASP A 115 13.53 0.48 -7.28
N PRO A 116 14.59 0.23 -6.47
CA PRO A 116 14.62 0.58 -5.05
C PRO A 116 14.21 2.04 -4.73
N ALA A 117 14.44 2.99 -5.66
CA ALA A 117 14.01 4.38 -5.53
C ALA A 117 12.49 4.54 -5.60
N ASP A 118 11.79 3.75 -6.41
CA ASP A 118 10.32 3.82 -6.56
C ASP A 118 9.64 3.36 -5.27
N ILE A 119 10.12 2.26 -4.69
CA ILE A 119 9.62 1.72 -3.42
C ILE A 119 9.86 2.72 -2.28
N ASN A 120 11.04 3.34 -2.21
CA ASN A 120 11.31 4.40 -1.22
C ASN A 120 10.42 5.64 -1.44
N THR A 121 10.24 6.05 -2.70
CA THR A 121 9.39 7.20 -3.05
C THR A 121 7.93 6.95 -2.65
N ALA A 122 7.41 5.73 -2.83
CA ALA A 122 6.09 5.33 -2.37
C ALA A 122 5.96 5.42 -0.84
N ILE A 123 6.96 4.91 -0.09
CA ILE A 123 7.02 4.98 1.39
C ILE A 123 7.00 6.44 1.87
N ASP A 124 7.90 7.28 1.35
CA ASP A 124 8.12 8.64 1.85
C ASP A 124 7.07 9.65 1.35
N SER A 125 6.44 9.39 0.19
CA SER A 125 5.38 10.23 -0.37
C SER A 125 3.97 9.84 0.10
N ASN A 126 3.84 8.81 0.95
CA ASN A 126 2.57 8.38 1.52
C ASN A 126 1.83 9.56 2.18
N PRO A 127 0.60 9.90 1.77
CA PRO A 127 -0.14 10.99 2.39
C PRO A 127 -0.67 10.66 3.78
N GLY A 128 -0.64 9.39 4.20
CA GLY A 128 -1.12 8.89 5.48
C GLY A 128 -0.12 8.98 6.64
N SER A 129 -0.43 8.24 7.70
CA SER A 129 0.43 8.01 8.86
C SER A 129 1.47 6.91 8.56
N ARG A 130 2.56 6.87 9.35
CA ARG A 130 3.53 5.76 9.31
C ARG A 130 2.93 4.40 9.72
N PHE A 131 1.75 4.40 10.34
CA PHE A 131 1.01 3.19 10.72
C PHE A 131 0.05 2.70 9.63
N ASP A 132 -0.17 3.49 8.57
CA ASP A 132 -1.01 3.10 7.44
C ASP A 132 -0.24 2.19 6.46
N LEU A 133 -0.96 1.35 5.72
CA LEU A 133 -0.37 0.48 4.70
C LEU A 133 -0.16 1.25 3.39
N VAL A 134 1.10 1.41 3.00
CA VAL A 134 1.53 2.03 1.75
C VAL A 134 1.54 0.99 0.64
N ARG A 135 0.79 1.24 -0.44
CA ARG A 135 0.82 0.43 -1.66
C ARG A 135 2.16 0.57 -2.37
N ILE A 136 2.83 -0.56 -2.62
CA ILE A 136 4.10 -0.61 -3.37
C ILE A 136 3.85 -1.11 -4.80
N ALA A 137 3.22 -2.28 -4.95
CA ALA A 137 2.91 -2.89 -6.24
C ALA A 137 1.52 -3.55 -6.21
N SER A 138 0.80 -3.55 -7.34
CA SER A 138 -0.46 -4.29 -7.52
C SER A 138 -0.36 -5.19 -8.76
N ASP A 139 -1.21 -6.23 -8.82
CA ASP A 139 -1.10 -7.29 -9.84
C ASP A 139 0.18 -8.13 -9.75
N VAL A 140 0.67 -8.31 -8.51
CA VAL A 140 1.83 -9.13 -8.23
C VAL A 140 1.46 -10.59 -8.46
N ASP A 141 2.28 -11.32 -9.21
CA ASP A 141 2.06 -12.73 -9.50
C ASP A 141 1.93 -13.55 -8.21
N GLU A 142 0.98 -14.50 -8.18
CA GLU A 142 0.68 -15.37 -7.04
C GLU A 142 1.91 -16.06 -6.43
N LYS A 143 2.92 -16.39 -7.23
CA LYS A 143 4.23 -16.93 -6.80
C LYS A 143 4.96 -15.94 -5.91
N VAL A 144 5.09 -14.71 -6.38
CA VAL A 144 5.84 -13.63 -5.73
C VAL A 144 5.07 -13.15 -4.50
N ALA A 145 3.75 -13.03 -4.60
CA ALA A 145 2.88 -12.75 -3.47
C ALA A 145 3.01 -13.80 -2.36
N ASN A 146 2.88 -15.10 -2.68
CA ASN A 146 3.06 -16.16 -1.70
C ASN A 146 4.49 -16.22 -1.15
N PHE A 147 5.51 -16.03 -1.98
CA PHE A 147 6.91 -15.98 -1.52
C PHE A 147 7.16 -14.83 -0.55
N ILE A 148 6.62 -13.64 -0.81
CA ILE A 148 6.71 -12.48 0.11
C ILE A 148 5.92 -12.76 1.41
N ALA A 149 4.76 -13.41 1.33
CA ALA A 149 3.96 -13.80 2.49
C ALA A 149 4.65 -14.86 3.37
N GLU A 150 5.39 -15.80 2.77
CA GLU A 150 6.27 -16.75 3.48
C GLU A 150 7.53 -16.06 4.04
N SER A 151 8.11 -15.10 3.31
CA SER A 151 9.37 -14.40 3.64
C SER A 151 9.25 -13.23 4.63
N ARG A 152 8.16 -13.14 5.41
CA ARG A 152 7.89 -12.01 6.33
C ARG A 152 9.00 -11.68 7.35
N LEU A 153 9.87 -12.64 7.69
CA LEU A 153 11.02 -12.42 8.57
C LEU A 153 12.19 -11.68 7.88
N ASP A 154 12.39 -11.99 6.60
CA ASP A 154 13.38 -11.33 5.74
C ASP A 154 12.89 -9.96 5.27
N LEU A 155 11.57 -9.78 5.15
CA LEU A 155 10.87 -8.59 4.63
C LEU A 155 9.95 -7.92 5.68
N PRO A 156 10.45 -7.52 6.86
CA PRO A 156 9.64 -6.91 7.92
C PRO A 156 8.84 -5.70 7.43
N GLY A 157 7.63 -5.55 7.99
CA GLY A 157 6.66 -4.53 7.61
C GLY A 157 5.96 -4.76 6.27
N THR A 158 6.28 -5.81 5.52
CA THR A 158 5.63 -6.13 4.24
C THR A 158 4.40 -7.01 4.45
N GLU A 159 3.28 -6.63 3.83
CA GLU A 159 2.00 -7.33 3.86
C GLU A 159 1.45 -7.54 2.44
N ILE A 160 0.82 -8.70 2.20
CA ILE A 160 0.08 -8.99 0.97
C ILE A 160 -1.40 -8.84 1.26
N VAL A 161 -2.07 -8.01 0.46
CA VAL A 161 -3.53 -7.80 0.54
C VAL A 161 -4.14 -8.14 -0.82
N VAL A 162 -5.24 -8.89 -0.84
CA VAL A 162 -6.04 -9.08 -2.06
C VAL A 162 -6.97 -7.87 -2.19
N GLU A 163 -6.78 -7.07 -3.24
CA GLU A 163 -7.60 -5.88 -3.52
C GLU A 163 -8.22 -5.92 -4.93
N SER A 164 -9.28 -5.13 -5.10
CA SER A 164 -9.91 -4.91 -6.41
C SER A 164 -9.11 -3.88 -7.21
N ARG A 165 -8.41 -4.31 -8.26
CA ARG A 165 -7.78 -3.43 -9.26
C ARG A 165 -8.77 -3.14 -10.41
N ARG A 166 -8.60 -2.02 -11.10
CA ARG A 166 -9.17 -1.83 -12.45
C ARG A 166 -8.45 -2.70 -13.48
N GLU A 167 -9.20 -3.24 -14.43
CA GLU A 167 -8.68 -3.83 -15.66
C GLU A 167 -9.33 -3.14 -16.87
N TYR A 168 -8.50 -2.53 -17.72
CA TYR A 168 -8.93 -1.81 -18.91
C TYR A 168 -8.83 -2.77 -20.09
N THR A 169 -9.96 -3.42 -20.42
CA THR A 169 -10.03 -4.60 -21.30
C THR A 169 -9.58 -4.34 -22.74
N THR A 170 -9.54 -3.07 -23.14
CA THR A 170 -9.07 -2.61 -24.46
C THR A 170 -7.64 -2.09 -24.46
N GLY A 171 -7.00 -2.00 -23.29
CA GLY A 171 -5.72 -1.32 -23.08
C GLY A 171 -5.66 0.04 -23.77
N ALA A 172 -4.54 0.31 -24.43
CA ALA A 172 -4.22 1.57 -25.11
C ALA A 172 -5.25 2.10 -26.14
N LEU A 173 -6.18 1.28 -26.64
CA LEU A 173 -7.17 1.69 -27.66
C LEU A 173 -8.10 2.83 -27.20
N LEU A 174 -8.36 2.96 -25.88
CA LEU A 174 -9.33 3.91 -25.32
C LEU A 174 -8.75 4.85 -24.24
N ALA A 175 -7.45 4.81 -23.98
CA ALA A 175 -6.81 5.49 -22.85
C ALA A 175 -7.06 7.01 -22.80
N GLN A 176 -7.10 7.69 -23.94
CA GLN A 176 -7.37 9.14 -24.02
C GLN A 176 -8.82 9.52 -23.64
N VAL A 177 -9.74 8.56 -23.60
CA VAL A 177 -11.17 8.73 -23.24
C VAL A 177 -11.45 8.15 -21.85
N MET A 178 -10.92 6.97 -21.54
CA MET A 178 -11.05 6.35 -20.22
C MET A 178 -10.29 7.14 -19.16
N GLY A 179 -9.01 7.38 -19.45
CA GLY A 179 -8.02 7.67 -18.42
C GLY A 179 -7.89 6.53 -17.42
N TYR A 180 -7.05 6.77 -16.42
CA TYR A 180 -6.66 5.76 -15.45
C TYR A 180 -6.97 6.19 -14.02
N THR A 181 -7.04 5.20 -13.13
CA THR A 181 -7.01 5.37 -11.67
C THR A 181 -5.57 5.35 -11.17
N GLY A 182 -5.22 6.21 -10.22
CA GLY A 182 -3.90 6.24 -9.58
C GLY A 182 -3.96 6.73 -8.12
N PRO A 183 -2.89 6.55 -7.32
CA PRO A 183 -2.88 6.83 -5.89
C PRO A 183 -3.17 8.31 -5.59
N ILE A 184 -4.00 8.57 -4.57
CA ILE A 184 -4.34 9.92 -4.13
C ILE A 184 -3.08 10.68 -3.64
N SER A 185 -2.88 11.92 -4.08
CA SER A 185 -1.79 12.76 -3.55
C SER A 185 -2.16 13.35 -2.19
N ARG A 186 -1.18 13.80 -1.40
CA ARG A 186 -1.44 14.51 -0.13
C ARG A 186 -2.39 15.70 -0.31
N THR A 187 -2.15 16.53 -1.32
CA THR A 187 -3.01 17.67 -1.68
C THR A 187 -4.43 17.29 -2.08
N GLN A 188 -4.63 16.10 -2.68
CA GLN A 188 -5.95 15.59 -3.01
C GLN A 188 -6.63 14.98 -1.77
N LEU A 189 -5.89 14.29 -0.90
CA LEU A 189 -6.42 13.74 0.35
C LEU A 189 -6.89 14.87 1.29
N ASP A 190 -6.08 15.91 1.48
CA ASP A 190 -6.44 17.06 2.33
C ASP A 190 -7.72 17.77 1.85
N ALA A 191 -8.02 17.74 0.54
CA ALA A 191 -9.25 18.29 -0.03
C ALA A 191 -10.44 17.30 -0.01
N LEU A 192 -10.19 15.98 -0.06
CA LEU A 192 -11.22 14.95 -0.25
C LEU A 192 -11.52 14.11 1.01
N ALA A 193 -10.72 14.19 2.07
CA ALA A 193 -10.91 13.39 3.29
C ALA A 193 -12.31 13.57 3.92
N ALA A 194 -12.86 14.79 3.88
CA ALA A 194 -14.23 15.07 4.34
C ALA A 194 -15.33 14.34 3.52
N GLY A 195 -15.02 13.89 2.31
CA GLY A 195 -15.86 13.02 1.49
C GLY A 195 -15.64 11.52 1.71
N GLY A 196 -14.87 11.13 2.73
CA GLY A 196 -14.59 9.72 3.04
C GLY A 196 -13.52 9.07 2.15
N TYR A 197 -12.50 9.85 1.75
CA TYR A 197 -11.31 9.34 1.04
C TYR A 197 -10.19 8.97 2.02
N LEU A 198 -9.47 7.89 1.73
CA LEU A 198 -8.39 7.32 2.57
C LEU A 198 -7.01 7.49 1.90
N PRO A 199 -5.90 7.46 2.66
CA PRO A 199 -4.55 7.61 2.12
C PRO A 199 -4.12 6.63 1.00
N ASP A 200 -4.66 5.41 1.01
CA ASP A 200 -4.33 4.33 0.06
C ASP A 200 -5.34 4.23 -1.12
N ASP A 201 -6.29 5.16 -1.21
CA ASP A 201 -7.30 5.13 -2.27
C ASP A 201 -6.72 5.46 -3.65
N LEU A 202 -7.13 4.66 -4.65
CA LEU A 202 -6.97 5.01 -6.06
C LEU A 202 -8.15 5.88 -6.51
N ILE A 203 -7.86 6.99 -7.19
CA ILE A 203 -8.85 7.90 -7.75
C ILE A 203 -8.60 8.11 -9.24
N GLY A 204 -9.62 8.47 -10.01
CA GLY A 204 -9.49 8.79 -11.44
C GLY A 204 -8.62 10.03 -11.67
N LYS A 205 -7.56 9.88 -12.46
CA LYS A 205 -6.55 10.92 -12.76
C LYS A 205 -6.73 11.58 -14.12
N ALA A 206 -7.33 10.87 -15.08
CA ALA A 206 -7.62 11.35 -16.43
C ALA A 206 -9.00 10.86 -16.92
N GLY A 207 -9.42 11.33 -18.10
CA GLY A 207 -10.59 10.81 -18.82
C GLY A 207 -11.91 10.77 -18.04
N VAL A 208 -12.81 9.87 -18.43
CA VAL A 208 -14.09 9.64 -17.70
C VAL A 208 -13.89 9.09 -16.30
N GLU A 209 -12.78 8.37 -16.02
CA GLU A 209 -12.45 7.92 -14.66
C GLU A 209 -12.35 9.10 -13.68
N SER A 210 -11.72 10.21 -14.11
CA SER A 210 -11.62 11.43 -13.31
C SER A 210 -12.90 12.26 -13.33
N GLN A 211 -13.47 12.51 -14.52
CA GLN A 211 -14.68 13.33 -14.68
C GLN A 211 -15.88 12.79 -13.88
N TYR A 212 -15.99 11.47 -13.75
CA TYR A 212 -17.10 10.79 -13.09
C TYR A 212 -16.68 10.03 -11.82
N GLU A 213 -15.52 10.37 -11.22
CA GLU A 213 -14.99 9.79 -9.98
C GLU A 213 -16.07 9.63 -8.90
N SER A 214 -16.87 10.68 -8.64
CA SER A 214 -17.92 10.68 -7.62
C SER A 214 -19.11 9.77 -7.93
N ALA A 215 -19.37 9.45 -9.20
CA ALA A 215 -20.35 8.45 -9.59
C ALA A 215 -19.76 7.03 -9.53
N LEU A 216 -18.51 6.88 -9.98
CA LEU A 216 -17.79 5.61 -10.11
C LEU A 216 -17.33 5.03 -8.78
N ARG A 217 -16.89 5.83 -7.81
CA ARG A 217 -16.31 5.36 -6.53
C ARG A 217 -17.28 4.54 -5.69
N GLY A 218 -18.54 4.96 -5.63
CA GLY A 218 -19.48 4.50 -4.60
C GLY A 218 -19.21 5.13 -3.23
N ALA A 219 -19.75 4.54 -2.17
CA ALA A 219 -19.56 5.02 -0.80
C ALA A 219 -19.10 3.87 0.11
N TYR A 220 -18.05 4.12 0.89
CA TYR A 220 -17.50 3.13 1.81
C TYR A 220 -18.48 2.83 2.96
N GLY A 221 -18.58 1.54 3.28
CA GLY A 221 -19.23 1.04 4.48
C GLY A 221 -18.32 1.17 5.69
N GLU A 222 -18.83 0.80 6.86
CA GLU A 222 -18.12 0.86 8.14
C GLU A 222 -18.38 -0.45 8.89
N GLN A 223 -17.32 -1.11 9.35
CA GLN A 223 -17.37 -2.32 10.16
C GLN A 223 -16.69 -2.03 11.50
N LEU A 224 -17.39 -2.31 12.60
CA LEU A 224 -16.77 -2.39 13.91
C LEU A 224 -16.07 -3.75 13.98
N ILE A 225 -14.75 -3.74 14.12
CA ILE A 225 -13.93 -4.93 14.10
C ILE A 225 -13.08 -5.04 15.35
N GLU A 226 -12.78 -6.27 15.72
CA GLU A 226 -11.87 -6.58 16.81
C GLU A 226 -10.43 -6.58 16.28
N LYS A 227 -9.59 -5.68 16.80
CA LYS A 227 -8.17 -5.58 16.45
C LYS A 227 -7.27 -6.02 17.60
N ASP A 228 -6.27 -6.79 17.21
CA ASP A 228 -5.13 -7.16 18.02
C ASP A 228 -4.15 -5.99 18.16
N ALA A 229 -3.21 -6.09 19.10
CA ALA A 229 -2.28 -5.01 19.43
C ALA A 229 -1.17 -4.79 18.40
N ALA A 230 -0.93 -5.76 17.53
CA ALA A 230 -0.15 -5.60 16.30
C ALA A 230 -1.01 -5.02 15.16
N GLY A 231 -2.26 -4.61 15.44
CA GLY A 231 -3.21 -4.02 14.50
C GLY A 231 -3.94 -5.03 13.61
N ARG A 232 -3.71 -6.33 13.79
CA ARG A 232 -4.28 -7.40 12.96
C ARG A 232 -5.74 -7.64 13.35
N LYS A 233 -6.58 -7.93 12.36
CA LYS A 233 -8.02 -8.13 12.52
C LYS A 233 -8.31 -9.57 12.94
N LEU A 234 -8.97 -9.79 14.07
CA LEU A 234 -9.47 -11.12 14.44
C LEU A 234 -10.85 -11.41 13.86
N GLN A 235 -11.82 -10.55 14.16
CA GLN A 235 -13.21 -10.75 13.76
C GLN A 235 -13.94 -9.43 13.47
N VAL A 236 -15.01 -9.52 12.68
CA VAL A 236 -15.98 -8.44 12.51
C VAL A 236 -17.02 -8.58 13.60
N LEU A 237 -17.16 -7.57 14.46
CA LEU A 237 -18.15 -7.55 15.54
C LEU A 237 -19.52 -7.16 14.99
N GLN A 238 -19.54 -6.15 14.11
CA GLN A 238 -20.77 -5.64 13.48
C GLN A 238 -20.45 -4.86 12.20
N THR A 239 -21.20 -5.07 11.11
CA THR A 239 -21.28 -4.06 10.06
C THR A 239 -22.14 -2.90 10.56
N VAL A 240 -21.52 -1.74 10.80
CA VAL A 240 -22.20 -0.51 11.23
C VAL A 240 -22.99 0.09 10.05
N LYS A 241 -22.47 -0.06 8.84
CA LYS A 241 -22.99 0.51 7.60
C LYS A 241 -22.49 -0.30 6.40
N GLU A 242 -23.41 -0.79 5.57
CA GLU A 242 -23.04 -1.52 4.35
C GLU A 242 -22.39 -0.60 3.29
N PRO A 243 -21.41 -1.09 2.51
CA PRO A 243 -20.82 -0.34 1.41
C PRO A 243 -21.82 -0.22 0.24
N VAL A 244 -21.86 0.95 -0.40
CA VAL A 244 -22.67 1.18 -1.60
C VAL A 244 -21.74 1.13 -2.81
N ALA A 245 -21.94 0.13 -3.68
CA ALA A 245 -21.20 0.02 -4.94
C ALA A 245 -21.42 1.25 -5.82
N GLY A 246 -20.37 1.64 -6.55
CA GLY A 246 -20.39 2.77 -7.47
C GLY A 246 -21.32 2.56 -8.65
N ASN A 247 -21.84 3.66 -9.18
CA ASN A 247 -22.64 3.63 -10.39
C ASN A 247 -21.73 3.38 -11.60
N SER A 248 -22.18 2.48 -12.46
CA SER A 248 -21.56 2.18 -13.74
C SER A 248 -21.91 3.25 -14.78
N LEU A 249 -21.05 3.39 -15.80
CA LEU A 249 -21.25 4.33 -16.91
C LEU A 249 -21.55 3.58 -18.20
N GLY A 250 -22.58 4.01 -18.93
CA GLY A 250 -22.77 3.67 -20.34
C GLY A 250 -22.23 4.78 -21.22
N LEU A 251 -21.20 4.51 -22.01
CA LEU A 251 -20.62 5.47 -22.95
C LEU A 251 -21.45 5.60 -24.23
N THR A 252 -21.19 6.65 -25.00
CA THR A 252 -21.62 6.82 -26.39
C THR A 252 -20.68 6.13 -27.39
N ILE A 253 -19.44 5.88 -26.95
CA ILE A 253 -18.38 5.21 -27.70
C ILE A 253 -18.85 3.83 -28.18
N ASP A 254 -18.52 3.52 -29.43
CA ASP A 254 -18.60 2.18 -30.00
C ASP A 254 -17.18 1.63 -30.16
N VAL A 255 -16.89 0.46 -29.56
CA VAL A 255 -15.55 -0.15 -29.64
C VAL A 255 -15.14 -0.43 -31.09
N LYS A 256 -16.10 -0.78 -31.95
CA LYS A 256 -15.86 -1.12 -33.35
C LYS A 256 -15.48 0.12 -34.15
N GLU A 257 -16.16 1.24 -33.92
CA GLU A 257 -15.81 2.52 -34.56
C GLU A 257 -14.47 3.06 -34.03
N GLN A 258 -14.16 2.87 -32.74
CA GLN A 258 -12.85 3.18 -32.17
C GLN A 258 -11.74 2.35 -32.84
N GLN A 259 -11.93 1.03 -32.99
CA GLN A 259 -10.99 0.16 -33.71
C GLN A 259 -10.83 0.56 -35.18
N TYR A 260 -11.90 0.97 -35.85
CA TYR A 260 -11.84 1.43 -37.24
C TYR A 260 -11.11 2.78 -37.38
N ALA A 261 -11.38 3.73 -36.48
CA ALA A 261 -10.67 5.00 -36.41
C ALA A 261 -9.18 4.81 -36.11
N GLU A 262 -8.84 3.90 -35.18
CA GLU A 262 -7.45 3.64 -34.79
C GLU A 262 -6.67 2.89 -35.89
N LYS A 263 -7.27 1.84 -36.49
CA LYS A 263 -6.67 1.12 -37.63
C LYS A 263 -6.45 2.06 -38.83
N ALA A 264 -7.38 2.99 -39.07
CA ALA A 264 -7.25 3.99 -40.12
C ALA A 264 -6.14 5.02 -39.83
N LEU A 265 -6.08 5.52 -38.60
CA LEU A 265 -5.08 6.49 -38.17
C LEU A 265 -3.67 5.88 -38.16
N LYS A 266 -3.45 4.73 -37.51
CA LYS A 266 -2.14 4.04 -37.49
C LYS A 266 -1.62 3.74 -38.90
N TRP A 267 -2.50 3.32 -39.82
CA TRP A 267 -2.14 3.12 -41.22
C TRP A 267 -1.72 4.41 -41.93
N GLY A 268 -2.49 5.49 -41.79
CA GLY A 268 -2.17 6.78 -42.41
C GLY A 268 -0.91 7.42 -41.83
N MET A 269 -0.70 7.30 -40.51
CA MET A 269 0.52 7.74 -39.83
C MET A 269 1.74 6.96 -40.34
N SER A 270 1.65 5.64 -40.47
CA SER A 270 2.71 4.80 -41.02
C SER A 270 3.05 5.18 -42.47
N LEU A 271 2.04 5.41 -43.33
CA LEU A 271 2.26 5.83 -44.72
C LEU A 271 2.86 7.23 -44.87
N ALA A 272 2.50 8.17 -43.98
CA ALA A 272 2.92 9.56 -44.08
C ALA A 272 4.06 9.96 -43.13
N GLY A 273 4.65 9.00 -42.40
CA GLY A 273 5.74 9.24 -41.45
C GLY A 273 5.34 10.11 -40.25
N LEU A 274 4.04 10.15 -39.92
CA LEU A 274 3.51 11.01 -38.86
C LEU A 274 3.76 10.41 -37.49
N LYS A 275 4.17 11.27 -36.54
CA LYS A 275 4.28 10.87 -35.14
C LYS A 275 3.01 11.10 -34.32
N ARG A 276 2.22 12.13 -34.66
CA ARG A 276 0.99 12.50 -33.96
C ARG A 276 -0.20 12.64 -34.91
N GLY A 277 -1.39 12.33 -34.41
CA GLY A 277 -2.64 12.52 -35.14
C GLY A 277 -3.88 12.20 -34.31
N VAL A 278 -5.04 12.63 -34.81
CA VAL A 278 -6.34 12.45 -34.15
C VAL A 278 -7.36 11.99 -35.18
N VAL A 279 -8.28 11.10 -34.77
CA VAL A 279 -9.54 10.84 -35.47
C VAL A 279 -10.70 10.97 -34.48
N ILE A 280 -11.72 11.75 -34.83
CA ILE A 280 -12.97 11.85 -34.07
C ILE A 280 -14.12 11.42 -34.98
N VAL A 281 -15.04 10.64 -34.44
CA VAL A 281 -16.32 10.26 -35.08
C VAL A 281 -17.45 10.75 -34.19
N MET A 282 -18.40 11.48 -34.76
CA MET A 282 -19.52 12.09 -34.05
C MET A 282 -20.84 11.84 -34.78
N ASN A 283 -21.92 11.55 -34.03
CA ASN A 283 -23.28 11.63 -34.54
C ASN A 283 -23.75 13.10 -34.47
N PRO A 284 -23.95 13.80 -35.61
CA PRO A 284 -24.28 15.22 -35.60
C PRO A 284 -25.74 15.48 -35.18
N GLN A 285 -26.59 14.46 -35.10
CA GLN A 285 -27.97 14.61 -34.62
C GLN A 285 -28.07 14.66 -33.08
N THR A 286 -27.00 14.25 -32.37
CA THR A 286 -27.03 14.07 -30.91
C THR A 286 -25.82 14.66 -30.17
N GLY A 287 -24.73 15.01 -30.85
CA GLY A 287 -23.45 15.39 -30.24
C GLY A 287 -22.66 14.20 -29.67
N GLU A 288 -23.13 12.98 -29.87
CA GLU A 288 -22.50 11.78 -29.33
C GLU A 288 -21.19 11.46 -30.04
N ILE A 289 -20.10 11.39 -29.30
CA ILE A 289 -18.82 10.89 -29.77
C ILE A 289 -18.91 9.36 -29.86
N LEU A 290 -18.77 8.82 -31.07
CA LEU A 290 -18.78 7.38 -31.33
C LEU A 290 -17.38 6.78 -31.28
N ALA A 291 -16.36 7.59 -31.62
CA ALA A 291 -14.95 7.27 -31.46
C ALA A 291 -14.15 8.56 -31.25
N MET A 292 -13.10 8.49 -30.43
CA MET A 292 -12.10 9.54 -30.26
C MET A 292 -10.74 8.86 -30.06
N VAL A 293 -9.93 8.86 -31.11
CA VAL A 293 -8.58 8.33 -31.12
C VAL A 293 -7.61 9.50 -31.18
N SER A 294 -6.65 9.53 -30.27
CA SER A 294 -5.53 10.48 -30.30
C SER A 294 -4.23 9.70 -30.10
N LEU A 295 -3.30 9.82 -31.05
CA LEU A 295 -2.03 9.11 -31.06
C LEU A 295 -0.84 10.10 -31.06
N PRO A 296 0.29 9.77 -30.38
CA PRO A 296 0.53 8.54 -29.62
C PRO A 296 -0.32 8.46 -28.34
N THR A 297 -0.30 7.31 -27.70
CA THR A 297 -1.06 7.05 -26.48
C THR A 297 -0.32 6.02 -25.63
N TYR A 298 -0.91 5.63 -24.52
CA TYR A 298 -0.35 4.78 -23.46
C TYR A 298 -1.36 3.70 -23.09
N ASP A 299 -0.96 2.70 -22.30
CA ASP A 299 -1.89 1.71 -21.75
C ASP A 299 -2.29 2.10 -20.32
N ASP A 300 -3.59 2.28 -20.07
CA ASP A 300 -4.14 2.58 -18.73
C ASP A 300 -3.76 1.52 -17.69
N ASN A 301 -3.54 0.26 -18.11
CA ASN A 301 -3.21 -0.84 -17.21
C ASN A 301 -1.84 -0.67 -16.54
N LEU A 302 -0.90 0.08 -17.14
CA LEU A 302 0.37 0.44 -16.49
C LEU A 302 0.10 1.21 -15.20
N PHE A 303 -0.73 2.25 -15.27
CA PHE A 303 -1.15 3.04 -14.12
C PHE A 303 -2.02 2.25 -13.13
N ALA A 304 -2.87 1.34 -13.64
CA ALA A 304 -3.74 0.52 -12.81
C ALA A 304 -2.97 -0.49 -11.94
N ARG A 305 -1.90 -1.08 -12.47
CA ARG A 305 -1.01 -2.02 -11.77
C ARG A 305 -0.02 -1.29 -10.84
N GLY A 306 0.38 -0.09 -11.24
CA GLY A 306 1.39 0.72 -10.58
C GLY A 306 2.54 0.93 -11.55
N ILE A 307 2.57 2.10 -12.20
CA ILE A 307 3.54 2.40 -13.26
C ILE A 307 4.93 2.61 -12.67
N THR A 308 5.97 2.05 -13.30
CA THR A 308 7.37 2.27 -12.89
C THR A 308 7.79 3.71 -13.20
N SER A 309 8.79 4.26 -12.49
CA SER A 309 9.33 5.57 -12.86
C SER A 309 9.95 5.58 -14.26
N ALA A 310 10.49 4.45 -14.73
CA ALA A 310 11.04 4.33 -16.08
C ALA A 310 9.95 4.46 -17.16
N ASP A 311 8.84 3.73 -17.02
CA ASP A 311 7.69 3.83 -17.91
C ASP A 311 7.06 5.23 -17.86
N TYR A 312 6.88 5.78 -16.65
CA TYR A 312 6.26 7.09 -16.46
C TYR A 312 7.12 8.23 -17.04
N ALA A 313 8.45 8.18 -16.84
CA ALA A 313 9.39 9.09 -17.50
C ALA A 313 9.31 8.94 -19.03
N SER A 314 9.26 7.72 -19.56
CA SER A 314 9.12 7.47 -21.01
C SER A 314 7.84 8.06 -21.62
N LEU A 315 6.79 8.28 -20.81
CA LEU A 315 5.54 8.90 -21.23
C LEU A 315 5.53 10.44 -21.07
N ILE A 316 6.28 10.99 -20.10
CA ILE A 316 6.39 12.45 -19.86
C ILE A 316 7.46 13.11 -20.74
N GLU A 317 8.64 12.50 -20.84
CA GLU A 317 9.79 13.05 -21.59
C GLU A 317 9.63 12.93 -23.11
N ASN A 318 8.67 12.12 -23.56
CA ASN A 318 8.37 11.92 -24.96
C ASN A 318 7.84 13.23 -25.60
N PRO A 319 8.54 13.80 -26.60
CA PRO A 319 8.19 15.09 -27.21
C PRO A 319 6.85 15.07 -27.97
N ASP A 320 6.34 13.88 -28.27
CA ASP A 320 5.04 13.65 -28.89
C ASP A 320 3.91 13.42 -27.85
N LYS A 321 4.18 13.65 -26.55
CA LYS A 321 3.22 13.82 -25.45
C LYS A 321 2.09 12.76 -25.37
N PRO A 322 2.37 11.45 -25.27
CA PRO A 322 1.34 10.40 -25.28
C PRO A 322 0.26 10.55 -24.18
N LEU A 323 0.55 11.19 -23.05
CA LEU A 323 -0.43 11.46 -21.98
C LEU A 323 -1.46 12.57 -22.33
N THR A 324 -1.28 13.29 -23.43
CA THR A 324 -2.15 14.40 -23.85
C THR A 324 -3.22 13.92 -24.84
N ASN A 325 -4.50 14.13 -24.52
CA ASN A 325 -5.56 13.95 -25.49
C ASN A 325 -5.56 15.12 -26.51
N HIS A 326 -4.80 14.97 -27.59
CA HIS A 326 -4.66 15.97 -28.66
C HIS A 326 -5.99 16.35 -29.35
N ALA A 327 -7.09 15.61 -29.12
CA ALA A 327 -8.41 15.95 -29.66
C ALA A 327 -9.04 17.17 -28.96
N ILE A 328 -8.68 17.41 -27.69
CA ILE A 328 -9.31 18.42 -26.83
C ILE A 328 -8.30 19.34 -26.10
N ALA A 329 -7.06 18.91 -25.91
CA ALA A 329 -6.07 19.58 -25.05
C ALA A 329 -4.94 20.31 -25.80
N GLU A 330 -4.91 20.24 -27.14
CA GLU A 330 -4.04 21.06 -27.97
C GLU A 330 -4.85 21.79 -29.06
N GLN A 331 -4.40 23.01 -29.38
CA GLN A 331 -4.99 23.88 -30.39
C GLN A 331 -4.04 24.03 -31.59
N PHE A 332 -4.59 24.02 -32.79
CA PHE A 332 -3.84 24.04 -34.05
C PHE A 332 -4.54 24.94 -35.07
N PRO A 333 -3.82 25.58 -36.03
CA PRO A 333 -4.51 26.39 -37.03
C PRO A 333 -5.40 25.50 -37.92
N PRO A 334 -6.70 25.81 -38.08
CA PRO A 334 -7.63 24.98 -38.87
C PRO A 334 -7.34 24.99 -40.37
N GLY A 335 -6.64 26.02 -40.85
CA GLY A 335 -6.37 26.27 -42.25
C GLY A 335 -7.64 26.24 -43.09
N SER A 336 -7.53 25.73 -44.32
CA SER A 336 -8.62 25.74 -45.31
C SER A 336 -9.92 24.98 -44.94
N THR A 337 -10.03 24.37 -43.75
CA THR A 337 -11.32 23.91 -43.20
C THR A 337 -12.16 25.08 -42.64
N TYR A 338 -11.51 26.11 -42.11
CA TYR A 338 -12.12 27.30 -41.50
C TYR A 338 -12.85 28.19 -42.49
N LYS A 339 -12.55 28.04 -43.79
CA LYS A 339 -13.28 28.67 -44.90
C LYS A 339 -14.79 28.41 -44.86
N LEU A 340 -15.27 27.45 -44.06
CA LEU A 340 -16.69 27.29 -43.72
C LEU A 340 -17.26 28.55 -43.04
N VAL A 341 -16.56 29.08 -42.03
CA VAL A 341 -16.96 30.28 -41.29
C VAL A 341 -17.03 31.47 -42.23
N THR A 342 -15.94 31.74 -42.95
CA THR A 342 -15.82 32.85 -43.91
C THR A 342 -16.89 32.78 -45.00
N ALA A 343 -17.18 31.58 -45.50
CA ALA A 343 -18.20 31.35 -46.53
C ALA A 343 -19.63 31.55 -46.02
N ALA A 344 -19.97 30.88 -44.91
CA ALA A 344 -21.30 30.92 -44.33
C ALA A 344 -21.64 32.33 -43.83
N GLY A 345 -20.70 32.98 -43.14
CA GLY A 345 -20.86 34.35 -42.64
C GLY A 345 -21.02 35.38 -43.76
N ALA A 346 -20.23 35.30 -44.82
CA ALA A 346 -20.37 36.23 -45.95
C ALA A 346 -21.63 36.00 -46.80
N LEU A 347 -22.17 34.77 -46.83
CA LEU A 347 -23.48 34.48 -47.40
C LEU A 347 -24.63 34.95 -46.49
N ALA A 348 -24.47 34.85 -45.16
CA ALA A 348 -25.46 35.28 -44.17
C ALA A 348 -25.57 36.82 -44.08
N ASP A 349 -24.44 37.51 -43.99
CA ASP A 349 -24.34 38.98 -44.01
C ASP A 349 -24.57 39.61 -45.39
N GLY A 350 -25.00 38.82 -46.39
CA GLY A 350 -25.31 39.28 -47.75
C GLY A 350 -24.13 39.83 -48.56
N LYS A 351 -22.90 39.71 -48.05
CA LYS A 351 -21.65 40.19 -48.70
C LYS A 351 -21.42 39.50 -50.05
N ILE A 352 -21.78 38.22 -50.13
CA ILE A 352 -21.83 37.45 -51.37
C ILE A 352 -23.17 36.70 -51.48
N THR A 353 -23.52 36.33 -52.71
CA THR A 353 -24.62 35.40 -53.01
C THR A 353 -24.06 34.10 -53.57
N ARG A 354 -24.89 33.05 -53.63
CA ARG A 354 -24.57 31.77 -54.31
C ARG A 354 -24.10 31.95 -55.76
N THR A 355 -24.48 33.05 -56.41
CA THR A 355 -24.18 33.39 -57.81
C THR A 355 -23.10 34.47 -57.98
N THR A 356 -22.66 35.14 -56.91
CA THR A 356 -21.64 36.21 -56.98
C THR A 356 -20.32 35.65 -57.53
N GLN A 357 -19.78 36.29 -58.57
CA GLN A 357 -18.55 35.86 -59.25
C GLN A 357 -17.38 36.74 -58.82
N ILE A 358 -16.41 36.16 -58.11
CA ILE A 358 -15.17 36.82 -57.69
C ILE A 358 -14.03 36.34 -58.61
N LEU A 359 -13.16 37.25 -59.04
CA LEU A 359 -11.98 36.90 -59.83
C LEU A 359 -10.86 36.43 -58.90
N THR A 360 -10.50 35.16 -59.03
CA THR A 360 -9.34 34.55 -58.36
C THR A 360 -8.08 34.74 -59.20
N GLN A 361 -6.91 34.87 -58.55
CA GLN A 361 -5.66 35.30 -59.18
C GLN A 361 -4.48 34.46 -58.67
N PRO A 362 -3.27 34.51 -59.29
CA PRO A 362 -2.08 33.84 -58.77
C PRO A 362 -1.68 34.29 -57.35
N TYR A 363 -1.95 35.55 -57.03
CA TYR A 363 -1.80 36.18 -55.73
C TYR A 363 -2.63 37.47 -55.68
N LEU A 364 -2.88 37.99 -54.48
CA LEU A 364 -3.29 39.37 -54.25
C LEU A 364 -2.11 40.16 -53.65
N THR A 365 -2.07 41.47 -53.86
CA THR A 365 -1.03 42.35 -53.30
C THR A 365 -1.66 43.28 -52.27
N LEU A 366 -1.05 43.38 -51.08
CA LEU A 366 -1.40 44.34 -50.05
C LEU A 366 -0.12 45.06 -49.60
N GLY A 367 -0.03 46.35 -49.90
CA GLY A 367 1.23 47.10 -49.77
C GLY A 367 2.33 46.46 -50.64
N SER A 368 3.44 46.07 -50.02
CA SER A 368 4.53 45.30 -50.65
C SER A 368 4.35 43.78 -50.59
N THR A 369 3.39 43.27 -49.82
CA THR A 369 3.25 41.84 -49.52
C THR A 369 2.33 41.13 -50.52
N LYS A 370 2.71 39.93 -50.96
CA LYS A 370 1.91 39.07 -51.85
C LYS A 370 1.30 37.90 -51.09
N PHE A 371 -0.01 37.81 -51.11
CA PHE A 371 -0.81 36.71 -50.55
C PHE A 371 -1.19 35.76 -51.68
N TYR A 372 -0.56 34.58 -51.72
CA TYR A 372 -0.62 33.68 -52.86
C TYR A 372 -1.83 32.74 -52.85
N GLU A 373 -2.27 32.35 -54.04
CA GLU A 373 -3.13 31.19 -54.24
C GLU A 373 -2.32 29.89 -54.13
N TRP A 374 -2.82 28.85 -53.47
CA TRP A 374 -2.10 27.57 -53.33
C TRP A 374 -1.68 26.97 -54.68
N ASN A 375 -2.49 27.12 -55.73
CA ASN A 375 -2.18 26.63 -57.08
C ASN A 375 -1.25 27.56 -57.89
N ARG A 376 -0.88 28.73 -57.35
CA ARG A 376 -0.05 29.79 -57.95
C ARG A 376 -0.53 30.30 -59.33
N ARG A 377 -1.82 30.14 -59.64
CA ARG A 377 -2.44 30.52 -60.94
C ARG A 377 -3.80 31.21 -60.82
N GLY A 378 -4.55 30.98 -59.74
CA GLY A 378 -5.98 31.28 -59.68
C GLY A 378 -6.83 30.20 -60.39
N TRP A 379 -8.14 30.40 -60.36
CA TRP A 379 -9.18 29.55 -60.97
C TRP A 379 -10.09 30.34 -61.94
N GLY A 380 -9.77 31.62 -62.20
CA GLY A 380 -10.61 32.52 -63.00
C GLY A 380 -11.77 33.13 -62.18
N LYS A 381 -12.90 33.40 -62.83
CA LYS A 381 -14.12 33.85 -62.15
C LYS A 381 -14.80 32.66 -61.48
N CYS A 382 -15.02 32.78 -60.17
CA CYS A 382 -15.61 31.72 -59.37
C CYS A 382 -16.69 32.26 -58.43
N ASN A 383 -17.75 31.48 -58.25
CA ASN A 383 -18.71 31.63 -57.17
C ASN A 383 -18.33 30.75 -55.97
N ILE A 384 -19.13 30.78 -54.90
CA ILE A 384 -18.84 30.03 -53.67
C ILE A 384 -18.68 28.52 -53.90
N MET A 385 -19.40 27.93 -54.86
CA MET A 385 -19.29 26.51 -55.21
C MET A 385 -17.90 26.17 -55.78
N CYS A 386 -17.34 27.03 -56.65
CA CYS A 386 -15.96 26.90 -57.09
C CYS A 386 -14.97 27.25 -55.96
N GLY A 387 -15.13 28.42 -55.32
CA GLY A 387 -14.18 28.95 -54.36
C GLY A 387 -13.95 28.02 -53.16
N PHE A 388 -15.02 27.51 -52.57
CA PHE A 388 -14.95 26.51 -51.50
C PHE A 388 -14.50 25.14 -52.02
N GLY A 389 -15.02 24.70 -53.18
CA GLY A 389 -14.70 23.42 -53.81
C GLY A 389 -13.22 23.24 -54.13
N HIS A 390 -12.62 24.21 -54.83
CA HIS A 390 -11.19 24.26 -55.16
C HIS A 390 -10.33 24.81 -54.01
N SER A 391 -10.94 25.17 -52.88
CA SER A 391 -10.26 25.72 -51.70
C SER A 391 -9.49 27.03 -51.98
N SER A 392 -9.95 27.87 -52.90
CA SER A 392 -9.20 29.02 -53.41
C SER A 392 -8.89 30.05 -52.32
N ASP A 393 -7.61 30.32 -52.08
CA ASP A 393 -7.18 31.30 -51.08
C ASP A 393 -7.52 32.72 -51.52
N THR A 394 -7.29 33.06 -52.79
CA THR A 394 -7.56 34.42 -53.30
C THR A 394 -9.06 34.73 -53.43
N PHE A 395 -9.92 33.72 -53.52
CA PHE A 395 -11.36 33.89 -53.28
C PHE A 395 -11.62 34.30 -51.83
N PHE A 396 -11.09 33.55 -50.86
CA PHE A 396 -11.39 33.76 -49.45
C PHE A 396 -10.72 35.00 -48.83
N PHE A 397 -9.57 35.44 -49.33
CA PHE A 397 -8.99 36.74 -48.98
C PHE A 397 -9.92 37.91 -49.37
N GLN A 398 -10.54 37.85 -50.54
CA GLN A 398 -11.51 38.86 -50.99
C GLN A 398 -12.80 38.78 -50.16
N VAL A 399 -13.30 37.57 -49.85
CA VAL A 399 -14.51 37.39 -49.04
C VAL A 399 -14.31 37.82 -47.58
N SER A 400 -13.17 37.52 -46.95
CA SER A 400 -12.90 37.99 -45.58
C SER A 400 -12.71 39.50 -45.52
N ALA A 401 -12.12 40.12 -46.54
CA ALA A 401 -12.06 41.57 -46.66
C ALA A 401 -13.44 42.23 -46.78
N MET A 402 -14.40 41.59 -47.45
CA MET A 402 -15.80 42.07 -47.54
C MET A 402 -16.60 41.87 -46.23
N LEU A 403 -16.22 40.86 -45.45
CA LEU A 403 -16.85 40.50 -44.18
C LEU A 403 -16.36 41.38 -43.02
N GLY A 404 -15.04 41.57 -42.92
CA GLY A 404 -14.37 42.22 -41.78
C GLY A 404 -14.08 41.24 -40.64
N ILE A 405 -13.05 41.51 -39.83
CA ILE A 405 -12.58 40.59 -38.80
C ILE A 405 -13.61 40.33 -37.71
N ASP A 406 -14.29 41.36 -37.19
CA ASP A 406 -15.21 41.19 -36.06
C ASP A 406 -16.52 40.47 -36.47
N ARG A 407 -16.88 40.53 -37.76
CA ARG A 407 -17.94 39.66 -38.31
C ARG A 407 -17.44 38.23 -38.52
N LEU A 408 -16.21 38.04 -39.00
CA LEU A 408 -15.61 36.71 -39.09
C LEU A 408 -15.54 36.04 -37.70
N ALA A 409 -15.14 36.78 -36.67
CA ALA A 409 -15.12 36.35 -35.27
C ALA A 409 -16.51 35.97 -34.76
N TYR A 410 -17.52 36.85 -34.93
CA TYR A 410 -18.91 36.53 -34.60
C TYR A 410 -19.36 35.22 -35.25
N TRP A 411 -19.09 35.01 -36.54
CA TRP A 411 -19.46 33.77 -37.22
C TRP A 411 -18.68 32.55 -36.72
N ALA A 412 -17.42 32.72 -36.31
CA ALA A 412 -16.63 31.64 -35.71
C ALA A 412 -17.22 31.22 -34.34
N GLU A 413 -17.60 32.18 -33.50
CA GLU A 413 -18.31 31.96 -32.24
C GLU A 413 -19.68 31.31 -32.44
N GLN A 414 -20.42 31.64 -33.51
CA GLN A 414 -21.66 30.94 -33.87
C GLN A 414 -21.40 29.44 -34.11
N PHE A 415 -20.32 29.10 -34.83
CA PHE A 415 -19.89 27.71 -35.07
C PHE A 415 -19.24 27.03 -33.85
N GLY A 416 -19.05 27.73 -32.73
CA GLY A 416 -18.48 27.18 -31.49
C GLY A 416 -16.95 27.22 -31.40
N PHE A 417 -16.27 28.01 -32.23
CA PHE A 417 -14.85 28.31 -32.06
C PHE A 417 -14.65 29.38 -30.98
N GLY A 418 -13.44 29.46 -30.40
CA GLY A 418 -13.08 30.46 -29.40
C GLY A 418 -13.47 30.12 -27.95
N ALA A 419 -14.23 29.04 -27.74
CA ALA A 419 -14.66 28.58 -26.43
C ALA A 419 -14.68 27.04 -26.35
N ARG A 420 -14.61 26.48 -25.14
CA ARG A 420 -14.77 25.04 -24.90
C ARG A 420 -16.10 24.52 -25.46
N THR A 421 -16.09 23.32 -26.01
CA THR A 421 -17.33 22.66 -26.47
C THR A 421 -18.15 22.11 -25.31
N GLY A 422 -17.55 21.97 -24.11
CA GLY A 422 -18.23 21.52 -22.90
C GLY A 422 -18.35 20.00 -22.83
N ILE A 423 -17.41 19.28 -23.45
CA ILE A 423 -17.35 17.81 -23.39
C ILE A 423 -17.12 17.32 -21.97
N ASP A 424 -17.68 16.17 -21.62
CA ASP A 424 -17.50 15.49 -20.34
C ASP A 424 -16.19 14.70 -20.27
N LEU A 425 -15.08 15.40 -20.57
CA LEU A 425 -13.70 14.96 -20.37
C LEU A 425 -12.89 16.10 -19.74
N PRO A 426 -11.93 15.81 -18.83
CA PRO A 426 -11.07 16.83 -18.26
C PRO A 426 -10.03 17.33 -19.27
N GLY A 427 -9.57 18.57 -19.10
CA GLY A 427 -8.45 19.12 -19.88
C GLY A 427 -8.82 19.67 -21.26
N GLU A 428 -10.10 19.84 -21.61
CA GLU A 428 -10.48 20.63 -22.79
C GLU A 428 -9.96 22.07 -22.67
N VAL A 429 -9.21 22.53 -23.69
CA VAL A 429 -8.74 23.90 -23.81
C VAL A 429 -9.66 24.73 -24.72
N ASP A 430 -9.66 26.03 -24.48
CA ASP A 430 -10.25 27.02 -25.38
C ASP A 430 -9.40 27.15 -26.67
N GLY A 431 -9.99 27.71 -27.72
CA GLY A 431 -9.29 28.09 -28.95
C GLY A 431 -9.16 29.60 -29.07
N THR A 432 -8.37 30.09 -30.02
CA THR A 432 -8.30 31.53 -30.34
C THR A 432 -9.12 31.86 -31.58
N VAL A 433 -10.04 32.81 -31.45
CA VAL A 433 -10.72 33.50 -32.56
C VAL A 433 -10.28 34.96 -32.51
N PRO A 434 -9.52 35.46 -33.51
CA PRO A 434 -9.06 36.83 -33.52
C PRO A 434 -10.18 37.82 -33.88
N SER A 435 -10.30 38.86 -33.06
CA SER A 435 -11.09 40.07 -33.30
C SER A 435 -10.20 41.30 -33.07
N ASN A 436 -10.69 42.50 -33.42
CA ASN A 436 -9.99 43.73 -33.09
C ASN A 436 -9.81 43.89 -31.58
N GLN A 437 -10.86 43.57 -30.80
CA GLN A 437 -10.83 43.59 -29.34
C GLN A 437 -9.77 42.61 -28.79
N TRP A 438 -9.81 41.35 -29.21
CA TRP A 438 -8.85 40.33 -28.76
C TRP A 438 -7.39 40.74 -29.01
N LYS A 439 -7.10 41.32 -30.18
CA LYS A 439 -5.73 41.74 -30.51
C LYS A 439 -5.33 43.04 -29.78
N LEU A 440 -6.28 43.94 -29.55
CA LEU A 440 -6.04 45.14 -28.73
C LEU A 440 -5.69 44.76 -27.29
N ASP A 441 -6.42 43.82 -26.69
CA ASP A 441 -6.20 43.34 -25.32
C ASP A 441 -4.91 42.50 -25.19
N THR A 442 -4.59 41.68 -26.20
CA THR A 442 -3.45 40.74 -26.16
C THR A 442 -2.13 41.36 -26.64
N LEU A 443 -2.18 42.23 -27.66
CA LEU A 443 -1.01 42.74 -28.41
C LEU A 443 -1.06 44.27 -28.62
N GLY A 444 -1.93 45.00 -27.93
CA GLY A 444 -1.98 46.47 -27.93
C GLY A 444 -2.28 47.12 -29.29
N SER A 445 -2.84 46.38 -30.25
CA SER A 445 -3.09 46.86 -31.62
C SER A 445 -4.25 46.16 -32.31
N GLU A 446 -4.97 46.90 -33.17
CA GLU A 446 -6.03 46.35 -34.03
C GLU A 446 -5.50 45.37 -35.08
N ILE A 447 -6.41 44.58 -35.67
CA ILE A 447 -6.10 43.60 -36.73
C ILE A 447 -5.83 44.32 -38.05
N TYR A 448 -4.64 44.11 -38.60
CA TYR A 448 -4.24 44.70 -39.89
C TYR A 448 -4.93 43.99 -41.06
N PRO A 449 -5.21 44.66 -42.20
CA PRO A 449 -5.93 44.04 -43.32
C PRO A 449 -5.31 42.74 -43.88
N GLY A 450 -3.99 42.56 -43.74
CA GLY A 450 -3.29 41.33 -44.13
C GLY A 450 -3.48 40.16 -43.14
N GLU A 451 -3.76 40.46 -41.88
CA GLU A 451 -4.14 39.46 -40.87
C GLU A 451 -5.60 39.01 -41.10
N VAL A 452 -6.50 39.90 -41.57
CA VAL A 452 -7.87 39.53 -42.01
C VAL A 452 -7.85 38.53 -43.18
N PHE A 453 -6.85 38.64 -44.08
CA PHE A 453 -6.68 37.66 -45.16
C PHE A 453 -6.31 36.28 -44.59
N GLN A 454 -5.37 36.23 -43.64
CA GLN A 454 -4.96 34.97 -43.00
C GLN A 454 -6.10 34.34 -42.19
N ALA A 455 -6.78 35.13 -41.35
CA ALA A 455 -7.91 34.66 -40.56
C ALA A 455 -9.04 34.13 -41.45
N GLY A 456 -9.30 34.82 -42.58
CA GLY A 456 -10.24 34.39 -43.61
C GLY A 456 -9.98 33.00 -44.21
N ILE A 457 -8.77 32.46 -44.05
CA ILE A 457 -8.39 31.10 -44.48
C ILE A 457 -7.98 30.17 -43.31
N GLY A 458 -8.17 30.57 -42.05
CA GLY A 458 -7.82 29.78 -40.87
C GLY A 458 -6.33 29.73 -40.55
N GLN A 459 -5.60 30.81 -40.80
CA GLN A 459 -4.18 31.00 -40.44
C GLN A 459 -3.98 32.35 -39.73
N GLY A 460 -2.76 32.60 -39.24
CA GLY A 460 -2.46 33.79 -38.43
C GLY A 460 -2.65 33.47 -36.96
N TYR A 461 -3.69 34.05 -36.34
CA TYR A 461 -3.99 33.86 -34.92
C TYR A 461 -5.07 32.80 -34.66
N ASP A 462 -5.86 32.42 -35.66
CA ASP A 462 -6.89 31.38 -35.53
C ASP A 462 -6.27 30.02 -35.20
N VAL A 463 -6.61 29.47 -34.02
CA VAL A 463 -6.22 28.13 -33.57
C VAL A 463 -7.39 27.47 -32.86
N VAL A 464 -7.64 26.19 -33.18
CA VAL A 464 -8.82 25.45 -32.73
C VAL A 464 -8.44 24.04 -32.28
N THR A 465 -9.24 23.43 -31.42
CA THR A 465 -9.12 22.00 -31.11
C THR A 465 -9.74 21.15 -32.23
N PRO A 466 -9.27 19.92 -32.47
CA PRO A 466 -9.95 18.99 -33.38
C PRO A 466 -11.44 18.77 -33.03
N LEU A 467 -11.80 18.82 -31.74
CA LEU A 467 -13.19 18.70 -31.29
C LEU A 467 -14.08 19.89 -31.67
N GLN A 468 -13.60 21.14 -31.54
CA GLN A 468 -14.31 22.32 -32.03
C GLN A 468 -14.58 22.20 -33.54
N LEU A 469 -13.57 21.79 -34.32
CA LEU A 469 -13.68 21.73 -35.77
C LEU A 469 -14.66 20.65 -36.27
N ILE A 470 -14.73 19.47 -35.63
CA ILE A 470 -15.76 18.49 -35.99
C ILE A 470 -17.16 18.97 -35.60
N ASN A 471 -17.32 19.66 -34.46
CA ASN A 471 -18.62 20.15 -34.01
C ASN A 471 -19.19 21.24 -34.94
N ALA A 472 -18.34 22.16 -35.43
CA ALA A 472 -18.73 23.14 -36.45
C ALA A 472 -19.26 22.48 -37.75
N TYR A 473 -18.63 21.38 -38.19
CA TYR A 473 -19.10 20.61 -39.34
C TYR A 473 -20.30 19.72 -39.04
N ALA A 474 -20.50 19.29 -37.79
CA ALA A 474 -21.73 18.63 -37.34
C ALA A 474 -22.93 19.58 -37.42
N ALA A 475 -22.79 20.83 -36.98
CA ALA A 475 -23.81 21.87 -37.13
C ALA A 475 -24.12 22.17 -38.61
N LEU A 476 -23.14 22.13 -39.52
CA LEU A 476 -23.40 22.22 -40.96
C LEU A 476 -24.22 21.01 -41.47
N ALA A 477 -23.85 19.80 -41.07
CA ALA A 477 -24.41 18.54 -41.53
C ALA A 477 -25.86 18.29 -41.05
N ASN A 478 -26.19 18.68 -39.83
CA ASN A 478 -27.53 18.55 -39.25
C ASN A 478 -28.49 19.71 -39.56
N GLY A 479 -28.04 20.73 -40.31
CA GLY A 479 -28.90 21.85 -40.71
C GLY A 479 -28.92 23.06 -39.77
N GLY A 480 -27.97 23.18 -38.85
CA GLY A 480 -27.70 24.42 -38.11
C GLY A 480 -27.81 24.32 -36.59
N THR A 481 -27.75 23.12 -36.01
CA THR A 481 -27.82 22.93 -34.55
C THR A 481 -26.45 22.58 -34.01
N LEU A 482 -25.87 23.44 -33.17
CA LEU A 482 -24.63 23.14 -32.47
C LEU A 482 -24.97 22.38 -31.18
N TYR A 483 -24.62 21.09 -31.15
CA TYR A 483 -24.78 20.25 -29.97
C TYR A 483 -23.53 20.33 -29.09
N LYS A 484 -23.71 20.02 -27.81
CA LYS A 484 -22.61 19.74 -26.88
C LYS A 484 -22.05 18.35 -27.15
N PRO A 485 -20.73 18.20 -27.42
CA PRO A 485 -20.12 16.89 -27.55
C PRO A 485 -20.20 16.12 -26.23
N ARG A 486 -20.35 14.79 -26.28
CA ARG A 486 -20.35 13.95 -25.08
C ARG A 486 -19.79 12.56 -25.32
N VAL A 487 -19.19 11.97 -24.28
CA VAL A 487 -18.71 10.58 -24.23
C VAL A 487 -19.54 9.69 -23.31
N VAL A 488 -20.23 10.21 -22.29
CA VAL A 488 -21.19 9.44 -21.48
C VAL A 488 -22.62 9.61 -22.01
N ARG A 489 -23.32 8.49 -22.17
CA ARG A 489 -24.74 8.43 -22.52
C ARG A 489 -25.61 8.32 -21.27
N ASP A 490 -25.20 7.52 -20.29
CA ASP A 490 -25.99 7.24 -19.11
C ASP A 490 -25.14 6.82 -17.89
N ILE A 491 -25.65 7.12 -16.69
CA ILE A 491 -25.19 6.58 -15.40
C ILE A 491 -26.22 5.55 -14.95
N ARG A 492 -25.78 4.34 -14.60
CA ARG A 492 -26.63 3.20 -14.21
C ARG A 492 -26.10 2.51 -12.94
N LYS A 493 -26.99 1.91 -12.15
CA LYS A 493 -26.62 1.04 -11.02
C LYS A 493 -26.00 -0.27 -11.50
N ALA A 494 -25.43 -1.04 -10.55
CA ALA A 494 -24.95 -2.40 -10.78
C ALA A 494 -26.04 -3.39 -11.24
N ASP A 495 -27.32 -3.12 -10.93
CA ASP A 495 -28.49 -3.89 -11.41
C ASP A 495 -28.93 -3.52 -12.85
N GLY A 496 -28.25 -2.55 -13.49
CA GLY A 496 -28.58 -2.03 -14.81
C GLY A 496 -29.62 -0.91 -14.84
N GLN A 497 -30.25 -0.54 -13.72
CA GLN A 497 -31.19 0.57 -13.65
C GLN A 497 -30.49 1.90 -13.96
N ILE A 498 -30.96 2.61 -15.00
CA ILE A 498 -30.47 3.96 -15.32
C ILE A 498 -30.87 4.92 -14.20
N VAL A 499 -29.87 5.55 -13.57
CA VAL A 499 -30.01 6.60 -12.56
C VAL A 499 -30.13 7.98 -13.24
N ARG A 500 -29.34 8.20 -14.30
CA ARG A 500 -29.31 9.45 -15.06
C ARG A 500 -28.99 9.16 -16.52
N GLY A 501 -29.97 9.23 -17.40
CA GLY A 501 -29.74 9.28 -18.84
C GLY A 501 -29.44 10.72 -19.28
N PHE A 502 -28.37 10.94 -20.05
CA PHE A 502 -28.09 12.23 -20.66
C PHE A 502 -28.86 12.36 -21.98
N GLN A 503 -29.48 13.52 -22.23
CA GLN A 503 -30.13 13.84 -23.50
C GLN A 503 -29.27 14.81 -24.32
N PRO A 504 -29.42 14.87 -25.66
CA PRO A 504 -28.67 15.81 -26.50
C PRO A 504 -28.88 17.26 -26.07
N GLU A 505 -27.80 17.94 -25.68
CA GLU A 505 -27.83 19.33 -25.20
C GLU A 505 -27.51 20.27 -26.36
N VAL A 506 -28.47 21.14 -26.72
CA VAL A 506 -28.28 22.14 -27.79
C VAL A 506 -27.61 23.37 -27.19
N LEU A 507 -26.35 23.63 -27.57
CA LEU A 507 -25.62 24.83 -27.18
C LEU A 507 -26.13 26.06 -27.96
N ARG A 508 -26.41 25.89 -29.25
CA ARG A 508 -26.87 26.98 -30.13
C ARG A 508 -27.67 26.43 -31.31
N LYS A 509 -28.56 27.24 -31.87
CA LYS A 509 -28.93 27.15 -33.28
C LYS A 509 -28.27 28.31 -34.00
N LEU A 510 -27.56 28.01 -35.08
CA LEU A 510 -26.85 29.02 -35.87
C LEU A 510 -27.85 30.05 -36.39
N ASP A 511 -27.57 31.34 -36.19
CA ASP A 511 -28.39 32.45 -36.68
C ASP A 511 -28.19 32.66 -38.19
N ILE A 512 -28.63 31.70 -39.00
CA ILE A 512 -28.28 31.62 -40.42
C ILE A 512 -29.39 30.95 -41.23
N ALA A 513 -29.64 31.47 -42.44
CA ALA A 513 -30.69 30.93 -43.31
C ALA A 513 -30.39 29.49 -43.74
N THR A 514 -31.41 28.62 -43.71
CA THR A 514 -31.31 27.20 -44.09
C THR A 514 -30.81 27.00 -45.52
N SER A 515 -31.12 27.91 -46.43
CA SER A 515 -30.63 27.94 -47.83
C SER A 515 -29.13 28.23 -47.95
N VAL A 516 -28.54 28.98 -47.00
CA VAL A 516 -27.09 29.18 -46.91
C VAL A 516 -26.42 27.89 -46.44
N LEU A 517 -26.97 27.22 -45.40
CA LEU A 517 -26.45 25.93 -44.94
C LEU A 517 -26.59 24.82 -45.99
N GLU A 518 -27.68 24.78 -46.75
CA GLU A 518 -27.83 23.87 -47.90
C GLU A 518 -26.77 24.15 -48.97
N THR A 519 -26.55 25.43 -49.31
CA THR A 519 -25.51 25.86 -50.26
C THR A 519 -24.13 25.45 -49.76
N MET A 520 -23.85 25.54 -48.46
CA MET A 520 -22.58 25.11 -47.87
C MET A 520 -22.42 23.59 -47.80
N ARG A 521 -23.48 22.81 -47.56
CA ARG A 521 -23.41 21.34 -47.67
C ARG A 521 -23.15 20.89 -49.11
N GLN A 522 -23.81 21.51 -50.08
CA GLN A 522 -23.55 21.28 -51.51
C GLN A 522 -22.12 21.70 -51.90
N ALA A 523 -21.61 22.82 -51.38
CA ALA A 523 -20.22 23.24 -51.60
C ALA A 523 -19.22 22.23 -51.02
N ALA A 524 -19.48 21.68 -49.84
CA ALA A 524 -18.67 20.62 -49.22
C ALA A 524 -18.73 19.28 -50.00
N ARG A 525 -19.84 18.95 -50.67
CA ARG A 525 -19.85 17.85 -51.65
C ARG A 525 -19.05 18.19 -52.90
N ASN A 526 -19.06 19.45 -53.34
CA ASN A 526 -18.33 19.89 -54.53
C ASN A 526 -16.80 19.68 -54.40
N VAL A 527 -16.23 19.81 -53.19
CA VAL A 527 -14.82 19.50 -52.87
C VAL A 527 -14.43 18.06 -53.27
N VAL A 528 -15.36 17.11 -53.16
CA VAL A 528 -15.16 15.71 -53.57
C VAL A 528 -15.44 15.54 -55.07
N VAL A 529 -16.57 16.07 -55.56
CA VAL A 529 -17.03 15.90 -56.95
C VAL A 529 -16.05 16.48 -57.97
N ILE A 530 -15.45 17.64 -57.70
CA ILE A 530 -14.45 18.25 -58.63
C ILE A 530 -13.03 17.69 -58.44
N ARG A 531 -12.88 16.60 -57.68
CA ARG A 531 -11.62 15.90 -57.41
C ARG A 531 -10.53 16.73 -56.72
N HIS A 532 -10.87 17.81 -56.00
CA HIS A 532 -9.94 18.44 -55.04
C HIS A 532 -9.53 17.45 -53.93
N THR A 533 -10.44 16.52 -53.58
CA THR A 533 -10.13 15.28 -52.84
C THR A 533 -10.31 14.06 -53.75
N TYR A 534 -9.44 13.95 -54.75
CA TYR A 534 -9.54 12.97 -55.85
C TYR A 534 -9.75 11.52 -55.38
N ASN A 535 -9.16 11.17 -54.25
CA ASN A 535 -9.16 9.84 -53.66
C ASN A 535 -10.50 9.39 -53.05
N LEU A 536 -11.40 10.34 -52.78
CA LEU A 536 -12.77 10.09 -52.29
C LEU A 536 -13.81 10.09 -53.41
N ALA A 537 -13.47 10.62 -54.59
CA ALA A 537 -14.43 10.85 -55.67
C ALA A 537 -15.01 9.54 -56.25
N ASP A 538 -14.23 8.47 -56.20
CA ASP A 538 -14.57 7.14 -56.74
C ASP A 538 -15.09 6.16 -55.67
N LEU A 539 -15.41 6.63 -54.46
CA LEU A 539 -16.09 5.81 -53.47
C LEU A 539 -17.56 5.55 -53.88
N PRO A 540 -18.12 4.36 -53.58
CA PRO A 540 -19.54 4.05 -53.84
C PRO A 540 -20.52 4.81 -52.91
N ILE A 541 -20.01 5.74 -52.11
CA ILE A 541 -20.76 6.52 -51.11
C ILE A 541 -20.60 8.03 -51.31
N VAL A 542 -21.67 8.76 -51.03
CA VAL A 542 -21.73 10.21 -51.04
C VAL A 542 -21.03 10.75 -49.79
N VAL A 543 -19.82 11.26 -49.98
CA VAL A 543 -19.06 11.98 -48.95
C VAL A 543 -19.06 13.47 -49.29
N ALA A 544 -19.34 14.32 -48.29
CA ALA A 544 -19.08 15.75 -48.35
C ALA A 544 -18.10 16.15 -47.25
N GLY A 545 -17.28 17.17 -47.47
CA GLY A 545 -16.28 17.54 -46.49
C GLY A 545 -15.37 18.67 -46.95
N LYS A 546 -14.32 18.94 -46.17
CA LYS A 546 -13.31 19.94 -46.50
C LYS A 546 -11.91 19.53 -46.02
N SER A 547 -10.96 19.73 -46.92
CA SER A 547 -9.52 19.67 -46.70
C SER A 547 -8.99 20.92 -45.98
N GLY A 548 -8.05 20.73 -45.06
CA GLY A 548 -7.21 21.82 -44.55
C GLY A 548 -5.74 21.49 -44.73
N THR A 549 -4.98 22.52 -45.10
CA THR A 549 -3.53 22.59 -44.98
C THR A 549 -3.25 23.84 -44.16
N ALA A 550 -2.49 23.70 -43.09
CA ALA A 550 -2.14 24.79 -42.18
C ALA A 550 -0.62 24.84 -42.04
N GLU A 551 0.01 25.88 -42.60
CA GLU A 551 1.46 26.07 -42.51
C GLU A 551 1.84 26.53 -41.08
N PHE A 552 2.96 26.06 -40.54
CA PHE A 552 3.44 26.43 -39.20
C PHE A 552 4.98 26.44 -39.12
N GLY A 553 5.52 26.99 -38.02
CA GLY A 553 6.95 26.88 -37.70
C GLY A 553 7.90 27.63 -38.65
N ASN A 554 9.11 27.09 -38.81
CA ASN A 554 10.18 27.66 -39.62
C ASN A 554 10.30 26.97 -40.98
N ARG A 555 10.88 27.68 -41.96
CA ARG A 555 11.11 27.14 -43.31
C ARG A 555 12.27 26.15 -43.34
N ASP A 556 12.13 25.10 -44.14
CA ASP A 556 13.19 24.13 -44.41
C ASP A 556 14.24 24.66 -45.40
N SER A 557 15.25 23.83 -45.69
CA SER A 557 16.32 24.09 -46.66
C SER A 557 15.85 24.42 -48.08
N GLU A 558 14.63 24.01 -48.45
CA GLU A 558 14.01 24.31 -49.74
C GLU A 558 12.98 25.45 -49.64
N GLY A 559 12.95 26.18 -48.51
CA GLY A 559 12.10 27.34 -48.29
C GLY A 559 10.64 27.02 -47.98
N ARG A 560 10.28 25.75 -47.73
CA ARG A 560 8.90 25.31 -47.46
C ARG A 560 8.62 25.36 -45.96
N LEU A 561 7.40 25.71 -45.57
CA LEU A 561 6.95 25.51 -44.19
C LEU A 561 6.45 24.05 -44.03
N PRO A 562 6.68 23.40 -42.88
CA PRO A 562 5.91 22.21 -42.51
C PRO A 562 4.44 22.58 -42.34
N PHE A 563 3.54 21.60 -42.48
CA PHE A 563 2.11 21.84 -42.38
C PHE A 563 1.38 20.75 -41.60
N HIS A 564 0.23 21.11 -41.02
CA HIS A 564 -0.74 20.15 -40.54
C HIS A 564 -1.73 19.80 -41.66
N SER A 565 -2.12 18.53 -41.73
CA SER A 565 -3.10 18.01 -42.68
C SER A 565 -4.41 17.75 -41.94
N TRP A 566 -5.46 18.46 -42.35
CA TRP A 566 -6.83 18.26 -41.87
C TRP A 566 -7.69 17.67 -42.98
N PHE A 567 -8.65 16.84 -42.58
CA PHE A 567 -9.83 16.56 -43.39
C PHE A 567 -11.02 16.23 -42.50
N VAL A 568 -12.14 16.93 -42.71
CA VAL A 568 -13.40 16.70 -42.02
C VAL A 568 -14.49 16.39 -43.03
N ALA A 569 -15.31 15.38 -42.77
CA ALA A 569 -16.35 14.90 -43.67
C ALA A 569 -17.62 14.50 -42.93
N PHE A 570 -18.75 14.67 -43.61
CA PHE A 570 -20.07 14.20 -43.17
C PHE A 570 -20.73 13.37 -44.27
N VAL A 571 -21.58 12.44 -43.84
CA VAL A 571 -22.19 11.42 -44.71
C VAL A 571 -23.70 11.36 -44.43
N PRO A 572 -24.58 11.49 -45.44
CA PRO A 572 -26.03 11.41 -45.27
C PRO A 572 -26.50 9.98 -44.95
N LYS A 573 -27.55 9.82 -44.14
CA LYS A 573 -28.10 8.53 -43.64
C LYS A 573 -28.29 7.45 -44.71
N ASN A 574 -28.68 7.84 -45.92
CA ASN A 574 -28.52 6.98 -47.09
C ASN A 574 -27.34 7.51 -47.94
N PRO A 575 -26.17 6.87 -47.84
CA PRO A 575 -24.96 7.33 -48.51
C PRO A 575 -24.77 6.75 -49.92
N VAL A 576 -25.52 5.72 -50.32
CA VAL A 576 -25.22 5.00 -51.57
C VAL A 576 -25.41 5.91 -52.78
N VAL A 577 -24.38 6.00 -53.64
CA VAL A 577 -24.44 6.82 -54.87
C VAL A 577 -25.55 6.30 -55.78
N SER A 578 -26.50 7.17 -56.14
CA SER A 578 -27.70 6.82 -56.91
C SER A 578 -27.62 7.34 -58.34
N ALA A 579 -28.06 6.54 -59.31
CA ALA A 579 -28.18 6.99 -60.70
C ALA A 579 -29.10 8.22 -60.90
N LYS A 580 -29.97 8.53 -59.93
CA LYS A 580 -30.85 9.73 -59.95
C LYS A 580 -30.21 10.99 -59.29
N ASP A 581 -29.02 10.82 -58.71
CA ASP A 581 -28.19 11.85 -58.09
C ASP A 581 -26.70 11.40 -58.10
N PRO A 582 -26.07 11.24 -59.28
CA PRO A 582 -24.73 10.64 -59.39
C PRO A 582 -23.64 11.47 -58.69
N ASN A 583 -23.86 12.78 -58.58
CA ASN A 583 -22.98 13.68 -57.84
C ASN A 583 -23.31 13.77 -56.34
N GLY A 584 -24.37 13.13 -55.85
CA GLY A 584 -24.78 13.15 -54.43
C GLY A 584 -25.25 14.51 -53.91
N MET A 585 -25.62 15.44 -54.80
CA MET A 585 -25.94 16.83 -54.44
C MET A 585 -27.31 16.94 -53.75
N LYS A 586 -28.30 16.17 -54.19
CA LYS A 586 -29.62 16.09 -53.52
C LYS A 586 -29.50 15.33 -52.20
N ALA A 587 -28.60 14.34 -52.12
CA ALA A 587 -28.34 13.62 -50.89
C ALA A 587 -27.82 14.53 -49.76
N VAL A 588 -26.85 15.41 -50.05
CA VAL A 588 -26.29 16.34 -49.05
C VAL A 588 -27.11 17.62 -48.82
N SER A 589 -28.12 17.87 -49.65
CA SER A 589 -29.05 19.00 -49.42
C SER A 589 -29.86 18.80 -48.13
N ARG A 590 -30.18 17.53 -47.84
CA ARG A 590 -30.86 17.11 -46.61
C ARG A 590 -30.00 17.36 -45.37
N THR A 591 -30.65 17.29 -44.21
CA THR A 591 -30.05 17.48 -42.88
C THR A 591 -29.94 16.15 -42.12
N ASP A 592 -30.01 15.03 -42.84
CA ASP A 592 -30.10 13.66 -42.32
C ASP A 592 -28.73 12.96 -42.23
N SER A 593 -27.63 13.70 -42.04
CA SER A 593 -26.35 13.07 -41.74
C SER A 593 -26.37 12.42 -40.36
N GLU A 594 -25.97 11.15 -40.25
CA GLU A 594 -25.86 10.44 -38.97
C GLU A 594 -24.40 10.16 -38.58
N LEU A 595 -23.46 10.54 -39.46
CA LEU A 595 -22.03 10.35 -39.27
C LEU A 595 -21.26 11.60 -39.74
N VAL A 596 -20.43 12.14 -38.84
CA VAL A 596 -19.34 13.07 -39.16
C VAL A 596 -18.05 12.44 -38.66
N VAL A 597 -16.98 12.57 -39.44
CA VAL A 597 -15.64 12.12 -39.08
C VAL A 597 -14.62 13.20 -39.44
N LEU A 598 -13.69 13.44 -38.52
CA LEU A 598 -12.54 14.31 -38.70
C LEU A 598 -11.27 13.48 -38.53
N ALA A 599 -10.28 13.74 -39.39
CA ALA A 599 -8.89 13.36 -39.14
C ALA A 599 -7.98 14.59 -39.13
N PHE A 600 -7.00 14.55 -38.22
CA PHE A 600 -5.92 15.52 -38.09
C PHE A 600 -4.57 14.78 -38.10
N ALA A 601 -3.64 15.30 -38.89
CA ALA A 601 -2.30 14.78 -39.07
C ALA A 601 -1.29 15.90 -38.79
N TYR A 602 -0.59 15.79 -37.66
CA TYR A 602 0.43 16.75 -37.24
C TYR A 602 1.71 16.58 -38.07
N ASP A 603 2.37 17.70 -38.39
CA ASP A 603 3.62 17.76 -39.18
C ASP A 603 3.65 16.81 -40.40
N SER A 604 2.61 16.89 -41.23
CA SER A 604 2.45 16.09 -42.43
C SER A 604 3.34 16.63 -43.54
N ARG A 605 4.53 16.04 -43.74
CA ARG A 605 5.50 16.48 -44.75
C ARG A 605 5.34 15.81 -46.13
N THR A 606 4.30 15.00 -46.34
CA THR A 606 4.09 14.23 -47.57
C THR A 606 3.39 14.97 -48.71
N LYS A 607 3.65 14.56 -49.95
CA LYS A 607 2.93 15.01 -51.15
C LYS A 607 1.54 14.34 -51.27
N GLY A 608 0.64 14.68 -50.36
CA GLY A 608 -0.75 14.21 -50.32
C GLY A 608 -1.44 14.62 -49.01
N ASN A 609 -2.77 14.70 -48.99
CA ASN A 609 -3.51 14.97 -47.76
C ASN A 609 -3.71 13.64 -46.99
N ALA A 610 -2.84 13.41 -45.99
CA ALA A 610 -2.85 12.20 -45.18
C ALA A 610 -4.18 12.03 -44.43
N ALA A 611 -4.75 13.10 -43.89
CA ALA A 611 -6.05 13.07 -43.22
C ALA A 611 -7.20 12.63 -44.16
N THR A 612 -7.17 12.99 -45.44
CA THR A 612 -8.18 12.53 -46.41
C THR A 612 -8.05 11.02 -46.69
N GLU A 613 -6.83 10.46 -46.75
CA GLU A 613 -6.65 8.99 -46.83
C GLU A 613 -7.07 8.29 -45.52
N ILE A 614 -6.78 8.85 -44.34
CA ILE A 614 -7.23 8.31 -43.04
C ILE A 614 -8.76 8.22 -42.99
N VAL A 615 -9.47 9.32 -43.29
CA VAL A 615 -10.94 9.31 -43.33
C VAL A 615 -11.49 8.35 -44.38
N LYS A 616 -10.85 8.27 -45.56
CA LYS A 616 -11.22 7.30 -46.60
C LYS A 616 -11.13 5.86 -46.10
N TYR A 617 -10.04 5.49 -45.43
CA TYR A 617 -9.87 4.12 -44.91
C TYR A 617 -10.79 3.83 -43.72
N TYR A 618 -11.04 4.80 -42.83
CA TYR A 618 -12.08 4.69 -41.81
C TYR A 618 -13.46 4.43 -42.44
N LEU A 619 -13.87 5.23 -43.43
CA LEU A 619 -15.14 5.06 -44.15
C LEU A 619 -15.20 3.71 -44.87
N GLN A 620 -14.08 3.22 -45.40
CA GLN A 620 -13.99 1.88 -45.97
C GLN A 620 -14.24 0.80 -44.92
N LEU A 621 -13.65 0.88 -43.73
CA LEU A 621 -13.91 -0.09 -42.65
C LEU A 621 -15.36 -0.03 -42.16
N HIS A 622 -15.89 1.17 -41.89
CA HIS A 622 -17.26 1.42 -41.46
C HIS A 622 -18.30 0.85 -42.44
N TYR A 623 -18.12 1.08 -43.76
CA TYR A 623 -19.02 0.60 -44.81
C TYR A 623 -18.62 -0.77 -45.42
N GLY A 624 -17.74 -1.55 -44.77
CA GLY A 624 -17.46 -2.96 -45.14
C GLY A 624 -16.59 -3.19 -46.38
N ILE A 625 -15.78 -2.21 -46.77
CA ILE A 625 -14.88 -2.23 -47.94
C ILE A 625 -13.50 -2.79 -47.51
N LYS A 626 -13.16 -4.00 -47.98
CA LYS A 626 -12.17 -4.94 -47.38
C LYS A 626 -10.67 -4.52 -47.35
N LYS A 627 -9.96 -4.79 -46.22
CA LYS A 627 -8.51 -5.13 -46.10
C LYS A 627 -8.10 -5.70 -44.70
N ASP A 628 -6.96 -6.40 -44.59
CA ASP A 628 -6.71 -7.52 -43.61
C ASP A 628 -5.46 -7.40 -42.66
N TYR A 629 -5.07 -8.48 -41.93
CA TYR A 629 -3.81 -8.83 -41.15
C TYR A 629 -3.79 -8.80 -39.55
N SER A 630 -3.01 -9.69 -38.85
CA SER A 630 -2.97 -9.95 -37.35
C SER A 630 -1.85 -10.92 -36.77
N VAL A 631 -1.51 -10.98 -35.42
CA VAL A 631 -0.94 -12.14 -34.54
C VAL A 631 -0.37 -11.74 -33.10
N ALA A 632 -0.17 -12.64 -32.07
CA ALA A 632 0.27 -12.42 -30.62
C ALA A 632 0.97 -13.61 -29.79
N SER A 633 1.27 -13.54 -28.43
CA SER A 633 2.11 -14.50 -27.55
C SER A 633 1.98 -14.48 -25.93
N GLY A 634 2.52 -15.46 -25.10
CA GLY A 634 2.53 -15.64 -23.54
C GLY A 634 3.46 -16.80 -22.92
N ASP A 635 3.65 -17.32 -21.63
CA ASP A 635 3.27 -17.18 -20.14
C ASP A 635 4.13 -18.07 -19.08
N GLY A 636 3.91 -18.17 -17.69
CA GLY A 636 4.73 -19.00 -16.65
C GLY A 636 4.32 -19.28 -15.11
N VAL A 637 5.01 -20.16 -14.28
CA VAL A 637 4.56 -20.84 -12.94
C VAL A 637 5.72 -21.49 -11.99
N LEU A 638 5.80 -21.85 -10.64
CA LEU A 638 5.08 -21.91 -9.27
C LEU A 638 5.99 -21.87 -7.90
N VAL A 639 5.55 -22.20 -6.62
CA VAL A 639 6.24 -21.95 -5.24
C VAL A 639 5.83 -22.83 -3.93
N SER A 640 6.51 -22.79 -2.70
CA SER A 640 5.98 -22.94 -1.23
C SER A 640 6.80 -23.62 -0.02
N GLY A 641 6.46 -23.40 1.30
CA GLY A 641 6.86 -24.21 2.55
C GLY A 641 6.53 -23.71 4.06
N SER A 642 6.50 -24.56 5.16
CA SER A 642 6.26 -24.13 6.61
C SER A 642 6.69 -25.03 7.86
N VAL A 643 6.14 -24.85 9.11
CA VAL A 643 6.87 -24.98 10.45
C VAL A 643 6.39 -25.92 11.63
N PHE A 644 5.10 -26.27 11.84
CA PHE A 644 4.52 -26.73 13.16
C PHE A 644 5.29 -27.78 14.02
N LEU A 645 6.03 -28.74 13.44
CA LEU A 645 6.56 -29.93 14.14
C LEU A 645 7.49 -29.66 15.35
N ARG A 646 8.09 -28.48 15.46
CA ARG A 646 9.20 -28.22 16.42
C ARG A 646 8.79 -28.19 17.89
N GLY A 647 7.49 -28.02 18.21
CA GLY A 647 7.01 -27.92 19.60
C GLY A 647 7.07 -29.23 20.39
N LEU A 648 6.61 -30.34 19.80
CA LEU A 648 6.50 -31.65 20.46
C LEU A 648 7.86 -32.23 20.91
N LEU A 649 8.94 -31.87 20.23
CA LEU A 649 10.29 -32.39 20.47
C LEU A 649 10.80 -32.09 21.89
N TRP A 650 10.59 -30.86 22.38
CA TRP A 650 11.19 -30.38 23.63
C TRP A 650 10.62 -31.03 24.89
N THR A 651 9.31 -31.29 24.92
CA THR A 651 8.63 -31.93 26.06
C THR A 651 9.15 -33.35 26.29
N ALA A 652 9.42 -34.10 25.22
CA ALA A 652 10.00 -35.44 25.29
C ALA A 652 11.41 -35.43 25.90
N ILE A 653 12.26 -34.47 25.50
CA ILE A 653 13.63 -34.34 26.00
C ILE A 653 13.65 -34.07 27.52
N ALA A 654 12.79 -33.17 28.01
CA ALA A 654 12.73 -32.84 29.43
C ALA A 654 12.34 -34.04 30.32
N LEU A 655 11.40 -34.88 29.86
CA LEU A 655 10.98 -36.09 30.57
C LEU A 655 12.12 -37.11 30.67
N VAL A 656 12.88 -37.31 29.58
CA VAL A 656 14.08 -38.18 29.58
C VAL A 656 15.12 -37.68 30.59
N VAL A 657 15.39 -36.38 30.63
CA VAL A 657 16.37 -35.79 31.56
C VAL A 657 15.96 -35.98 33.02
N PHE A 658 14.68 -35.84 33.38
CA PHE A 658 14.19 -36.15 34.73
C PHE A 658 14.46 -37.61 35.14
N VAL A 659 14.16 -38.56 34.25
CA VAL A 659 14.37 -40.00 34.50
C VAL A 659 15.85 -40.32 34.64
N VAL A 660 16.71 -39.81 33.75
CA VAL A 660 18.17 -40.01 33.81
C VAL A 660 18.77 -39.41 35.08
N ALA A 661 18.37 -38.19 35.46
CA ALA A 661 18.83 -37.54 36.70
C ALA A 661 18.37 -38.31 37.97
N THR A 662 17.21 -38.97 37.92
CA THR A 662 16.72 -39.84 39.00
C THR A 662 17.48 -41.18 39.06
N ALA A 663 17.86 -41.73 37.90
CA ALA A 663 18.62 -42.97 37.75
C ALA A 663 20.11 -42.82 38.10
N PHE A 664 20.69 -41.64 37.95
CA PHE A 664 22.06 -41.32 38.38
C PHE A 664 22.18 -41.30 39.91
N ASP A 665 23.27 -41.83 40.49
CA ASP A 665 23.52 -41.70 41.93
C ASP A 665 24.13 -40.33 42.25
N TYR A 666 23.36 -39.51 42.98
CA TYR A 666 23.76 -38.17 43.41
C TYR A 666 25.12 -38.11 44.13
N ARG A 667 25.59 -39.22 44.72
CA ARG A 667 26.89 -39.28 45.42
C ARG A 667 28.06 -38.95 44.50
N TRP A 668 27.98 -39.31 43.21
CA TRP A 668 28.99 -38.93 42.21
C TRP A 668 29.07 -37.42 41.98
N LEU A 669 27.99 -36.67 42.20
CA LEU A 669 28.00 -35.20 42.07
C LEU A 669 28.90 -34.53 43.11
N LYS A 670 29.20 -35.19 44.24
CA LYS A 670 30.18 -34.70 45.24
C LYS A 670 31.60 -34.78 44.70
N THR A 671 31.97 -35.93 44.14
CA THR A 671 33.28 -36.20 43.53
C THR A 671 33.49 -35.33 42.28
N LEU A 672 32.44 -35.18 41.47
CA LEU A 672 32.46 -34.40 40.23
C LEU A 672 32.24 -32.90 40.44
N ALA A 673 32.02 -32.39 41.66
CA ALA A 673 31.69 -30.99 41.91
C ALA A 673 32.70 -29.99 41.33
N TRP A 674 34.01 -30.28 41.42
CA TRP A 674 35.05 -29.41 40.86
C TRP A 674 35.14 -29.47 39.32
N PRO A 675 35.14 -30.65 38.67
CA PRO A 675 34.91 -30.77 37.23
C PRO A 675 33.64 -30.05 36.75
N LEU A 676 32.52 -30.16 37.47
CA LEU A 676 31.25 -29.51 37.14
C LEU A 676 31.33 -27.98 37.25
N TYR A 677 32.12 -27.43 38.19
CA TYR A 677 32.39 -25.98 38.27
C TYR A 677 33.20 -25.50 37.06
N ALA A 678 34.22 -26.27 36.63
CA ALA A 678 34.96 -25.94 35.40
C ALA A 678 34.06 -26.00 34.15
N VAL A 679 33.18 -26.99 34.04
CA VAL A 679 32.17 -27.08 32.97
C VAL A 679 31.18 -25.91 33.03
N GLN A 680 30.69 -25.53 34.22
CA GLN A 680 29.79 -24.38 34.38
C GLN A 680 30.42 -23.08 33.89
N LEU A 681 31.67 -22.80 34.28
CA LEU A 681 32.39 -21.61 33.80
C LEU A 681 32.65 -21.69 32.29
N GLY A 682 33.04 -22.85 31.78
CA GLY A 682 33.24 -23.09 30.35
C GLY A 682 31.98 -22.77 29.53
N LEU A 683 30.82 -23.32 29.90
CA LEU A 683 29.55 -23.08 29.21
C LEU A 683 29.14 -21.60 29.23
N LEU A 684 29.37 -20.89 30.34
CA LEU A 684 29.07 -19.45 30.43
C LEU A 684 30.04 -18.60 29.58
N VAL A 685 31.32 -18.98 29.49
CA VAL A 685 32.29 -18.35 28.57
C VAL A 685 31.96 -18.66 27.11
N THR A 686 31.55 -19.89 26.78
CA THR A 686 31.04 -20.24 25.43
C THR A 686 29.81 -19.41 25.08
N THR A 687 28.90 -19.16 26.03
CA THR A 687 27.73 -18.29 25.81
C THR A 687 28.14 -16.85 25.50
N LEU A 688 29.20 -16.32 26.12
CA LEU A 688 29.75 -15.00 25.76
C LEU A 688 30.44 -14.99 24.39
N ALA A 689 31.15 -16.06 24.03
CA ALA A 689 31.97 -16.12 22.82
C ALA A 689 31.19 -16.42 21.52
N ILE A 690 30.14 -17.24 21.60
CA ILE A 690 29.34 -17.68 20.42
C ILE A 690 27.82 -17.61 20.64
N GLY A 691 27.35 -17.03 21.75
CA GLY A 691 25.92 -16.84 22.00
C GLY A 691 25.35 -15.68 21.20
N SER A 692 24.14 -15.86 20.67
CA SER A 692 23.35 -14.85 20.00
C SER A 692 22.15 -14.41 20.85
N GLY A 693 21.50 -13.34 20.43
CA GLY A 693 20.28 -12.83 21.05
C GLY A 693 19.94 -11.41 20.61
N VAL A 694 18.72 -10.99 20.90
CA VAL A 694 18.17 -9.68 20.51
C VAL A 694 18.86 -8.55 21.30
N GLY A 695 19.05 -7.39 20.68
CA GLY A 695 19.58 -6.20 21.36
C GLY A 695 21.03 -6.33 21.85
N GLY A 696 21.85 -7.14 21.17
CA GLY A 696 23.27 -7.32 21.51
C GLY A 696 23.54 -8.19 22.74
N SER A 697 22.54 -8.94 23.25
CA SER A 697 22.74 -9.83 24.41
C SER A 697 23.06 -11.27 24.00
N SER A 698 24.28 -11.73 24.22
CA SER A 698 24.71 -13.11 23.99
C SER A 698 24.11 -14.05 25.05
N ARG A 699 22.93 -14.62 24.78
CA ARG A 699 22.16 -15.43 25.75
C ARG A 699 21.82 -16.85 25.28
N TRP A 700 21.75 -17.08 23.96
CA TRP A 700 21.35 -18.35 23.36
C TRP A 700 22.46 -18.92 22.49
N VAL A 701 22.81 -20.19 22.68
CA VAL A 701 23.72 -20.92 21.80
C VAL A 701 22.91 -21.91 20.97
N SER A 702 22.99 -21.79 19.63
CA SER A 702 22.34 -22.73 18.72
C SER A 702 23.23 -23.95 18.50
N VAL A 703 22.71 -25.15 18.80
CA VAL A 703 23.42 -26.42 18.66
C VAL A 703 22.49 -27.39 17.92
N PHE A 704 22.92 -27.87 16.75
CA PHE A 704 22.12 -28.72 15.85
C PHE A 704 20.72 -28.18 15.52
N GLY A 705 20.58 -26.86 15.39
CA GLY A 705 19.30 -26.19 15.07
C GLY A 705 18.35 -26.01 16.26
N LEU A 706 18.78 -26.38 17.48
CA LEU A 706 18.08 -26.16 18.73
C LEU A 706 18.79 -25.07 19.54
N GLN A 707 18.05 -24.09 20.08
CA GLN A 707 18.64 -23.05 20.92
C GLN A 707 18.67 -23.46 22.40
N PHE A 708 19.81 -23.26 23.05
CA PHE A 708 20.05 -23.55 24.46
C PHE A 708 20.52 -22.29 25.20
N GLN A 709 19.93 -22.03 26.37
CA GLN A 709 20.37 -21.00 27.32
C GLN A 709 21.16 -21.68 28.43
N PHE A 710 22.50 -21.67 28.35
CA PHE A 710 23.33 -22.41 29.32
C PHE A 710 23.28 -21.83 30.75
N SER A 711 22.85 -20.57 30.92
CA SER A 711 22.64 -19.98 32.25
C SER A 711 21.52 -20.65 33.04
N GLU A 712 20.54 -21.29 32.38
CA GLU A 712 19.51 -22.11 33.05
C GLU A 712 20.11 -23.34 33.74
N LEU A 713 20.98 -24.07 33.05
CA LEU A 713 21.68 -25.24 33.59
C LEU A 713 22.70 -24.83 34.67
N ALA A 714 23.37 -23.70 34.48
CA ALA A 714 24.37 -23.19 35.41
C ALA A 714 23.81 -22.94 36.82
N LYS A 715 22.53 -22.56 36.97
CA LYS A 715 21.87 -22.44 38.28
C LYS A 715 21.85 -23.77 39.05
N ILE A 716 21.56 -24.88 38.37
CA ILE A 716 21.49 -26.22 38.98
C ILE A 716 22.88 -26.72 39.35
N LEU A 717 23.89 -26.49 38.49
CA LEU A 717 25.28 -26.79 38.79
C LEU A 717 25.78 -25.99 40.01
N MET A 718 25.45 -24.69 40.09
CA MET A 718 25.80 -23.85 41.24
C MET A 718 25.23 -24.40 42.56
N ILE A 719 23.99 -24.91 42.54
CA ILE A 719 23.37 -25.56 43.70
C ILE A 719 24.13 -26.83 44.11
N VAL A 720 24.56 -27.68 43.17
CA VAL A 720 25.44 -28.85 43.46
C VAL A 720 26.75 -28.41 44.14
N ILE A 721 27.38 -27.36 43.61
CA ILE A 721 28.71 -26.92 44.02
C ILE A 721 28.66 -26.25 45.41
N LEU A 722 27.68 -25.38 45.65
CA LEU A 722 27.41 -24.81 46.97
C LEU A 722 26.97 -25.88 47.98
N ALA A 723 26.17 -26.88 47.56
CA ALA A 723 25.77 -27.97 48.45
C ALA A 723 26.95 -28.83 48.90
N ASN A 724 27.94 -29.05 48.03
CA ASN A 724 29.19 -29.71 48.40
C ASN A 724 30.05 -28.82 49.31
N TYR A 725 30.26 -27.55 48.93
CA TYR A 725 31.10 -26.60 49.68
C TYR A 725 30.59 -26.34 51.11
N LEU A 726 29.28 -26.09 51.26
CA LEU A 726 28.61 -25.83 52.54
C LEU A 726 28.39 -27.12 53.33
N GLY A 727 28.03 -28.23 52.66
CA GLY A 727 27.90 -29.54 53.29
C GLY A 727 29.18 -29.99 53.99
N ALA A 728 30.34 -29.76 53.37
CA ALA A 728 31.66 -30.02 53.94
C ALA A 728 32.11 -29.01 55.03
N ARG A 729 31.35 -27.94 55.28
CA ARG A 729 31.64 -26.88 56.27
C ARG A 729 30.55 -26.72 57.33
N ARG A 730 29.60 -27.65 57.39
CA ARG A 730 28.52 -27.68 58.37
C ARG A 730 29.11 -27.63 59.80
N GLY A 731 28.71 -26.63 60.58
CA GLY A 731 29.29 -26.31 61.91
C GLY A 731 30.39 -25.23 61.92
N ARG A 732 30.91 -24.77 60.76
CA ARG A 732 31.88 -23.66 60.66
C ARG A 732 31.31 -22.40 60.00
N MET A 733 29.98 -22.24 60.03
CA MET A 733 29.25 -21.20 59.30
C MET A 733 29.29 -19.79 59.95
N ASP A 734 29.86 -19.66 61.15
CA ASP A 734 30.18 -18.37 61.78
C ASP A 734 31.50 -17.76 61.31
N SER A 735 32.36 -18.55 60.65
CA SER A 735 33.65 -18.08 60.15
C SER A 735 33.48 -17.24 58.89
N LEU A 736 34.05 -16.03 58.90
CA LEU A 736 34.13 -15.14 57.74
C LEU A 736 34.64 -15.87 56.49
N TRP A 737 35.64 -16.75 56.62
CA TRP A 737 36.22 -17.48 55.50
C TRP A 737 35.27 -18.51 54.86
N SER A 738 34.34 -19.09 55.63
CA SER A 738 33.28 -19.95 55.10
C SER A 738 32.26 -19.15 54.27
N ILE A 739 32.00 -17.91 54.67
CA ILE A 739 31.09 -17.00 53.97
C ILE A 739 31.75 -16.43 52.71
N LEU A 740 32.94 -15.86 52.84
CA LEU A 740 33.72 -15.33 51.72
C LEU A 740 34.01 -16.39 50.65
N GLY A 741 34.28 -17.64 51.04
CA GLY A 741 34.47 -18.72 50.07
C GLY A 741 33.20 -19.13 49.32
N ALA A 742 32.02 -19.06 49.94
CA ALA A 742 30.75 -19.26 49.23
C ALA A 742 30.46 -18.11 48.26
N CYS A 743 30.75 -16.86 48.65
CA CYS A 743 30.69 -15.70 47.77
C CYS A 743 31.69 -15.83 46.60
N ALA A 744 32.93 -16.24 46.86
CA ALA A 744 33.99 -16.39 45.86
C ALA A 744 33.72 -17.51 44.84
N LEU A 745 32.96 -18.55 45.21
CA LEU A 745 32.48 -19.57 44.26
C LEU A 745 31.28 -19.11 43.44
N THR A 746 30.48 -18.17 43.95
CA THR A 746 29.28 -17.67 43.23
C THR A 746 29.61 -16.46 42.36
N GLY A 747 30.62 -15.67 42.73
CA GLY A 747 31.03 -14.43 42.05
C GLY A 747 31.38 -14.62 40.56
N PRO A 748 32.29 -15.54 40.19
CA PRO A 748 32.68 -15.75 38.79
C PRO A 748 31.51 -16.13 37.86
N PRO A 749 30.64 -17.13 38.16
CA PRO A 749 29.50 -17.40 37.29
C PRO A 749 28.45 -16.29 37.31
N LEU A 750 28.22 -15.61 38.44
CA LEU A 750 27.30 -14.46 38.51
C LEU A 750 27.79 -13.29 37.63
N ALA A 751 29.10 -13.01 37.63
CA ALA A 751 29.72 -12.00 36.79
C ALA A 751 29.65 -12.36 35.30
N LEU A 752 29.89 -13.62 34.93
CA LEU A 752 29.73 -14.09 33.54
C LEU A 752 28.29 -13.95 33.04
N VAL A 753 27.28 -14.14 33.89
CA VAL A 753 25.85 -13.93 33.53
C VAL A 753 25.50 -12.44 33.46
N LEU A 754 26.07 -11.58 34.31
CA LEU A 754 25.93 -10.12 34.18
C LEU A 754 26.52 -9.61 32.84
N LEU A 755 27.60 -10.23 32.37
CA LEU A 755 28.22 -9.95 31.06
C LEU A 755 27.42 -10.51 29.86
N GLN A 756 26.36 -11.31 30.09
CA GLN A 756 25.38 -11.77 29.07
C GLN A 756 24.13 -10.85 28.99
N PRO A 757 24.29 -9.57 29.41
CA PRO A 757 23.24 -8.71 29.96
C PRO A 757 22.07 -9.37 30.71
N ASP A 758 22.22 -10.53 31.35
CA ASP A 758 21.11 -11.30 31.95
C ASP A 758 20.93 -10.96 33.44
N LEU A 759 20.44 -9.75 33.70
CA LEU A 759 20.14 -9.26 35.04
C LEU A 759 19.16 -10.18 35.81
N GLY A 760 18.18 -10.75 35.11
CA GLY A 760 17.19 -11.65 35.67
C GLY A 760 17.86 -12.88 36.29
N THR A 761 18.65 -13.62 35.51
CA THR A 761 19.35 -14.81 36.00
C THR A 761 20.41 -14.48 37.05
N SER A 762 21.14 -13.37 36.93
CA SER A 762 22.12 -12.95 37.95
C SER A 762 21.49 -12.73 39.33
N LEU A 763 20.27 -12.19 39.41
CA LEU A 763 19.53 -12.08 40.68
C LEU A 763 19.18 -13.45 41.27
N VAL A 764 18.86 -14.45 40.43
CA VAL A 764 18.59 -15.83 40.88
C VAL A 764 19.84 -16.46 41.51
N PHE A 765 21.04 -16.24 40.96
CA PHE A 765 22.30 -16.69 41.58
C PHE A 765 22.51 -16.09 42.98
N GLY A 766 22.19 -14.81 43.16
CA GLY A 766 22.20 -14.16 44.48
C GLY A 766 21.19 -14.76 45.46
N ALA A 767 19.97 -15.03 45.01
CA ALA A 767 18.91 -15.65 45.81
C ALA A 767 19.27 -17.08 46.28
N ILE A 768 19.87 -17.89 45.38
CA ILE A 768 20.40 -19.23 45.71
C ILE A 768 21.47 -19.11 46.82
N LEU A 769 22.45 -18.22 46.67
CA LEU A 769 23.52 -18.04 47.64
C LEU A 769 22.99 -17.63 49.02
N VAL A 770 22.12 -16.61 49.09
CA VAL A 770 21.56 -16.11 50.36
C VAL A 770 20.69 -17.18 51.04
N GLY A 771 19.83 -17.87 50.30
CA GLY A 771 18.98 -18.93 50.83
C GLY A 771 19.78 -20.13 51.36
N MET A 772 20.82 -20.56 50.62
CA MET A 772 21.71 -21.63 51.06
C MET A 772 22.59 -21.22 52.26
N LEU A 773 23.06 -19.97 52.33
CA LEU A 773 23.79 -19.48 53.51
C LEU A 773 22.87 -19.39 54.74
N PHE A 774 21.63 -18.93 54.59
CA PHE A 774 20.65 -18.92 55.68
C PHE A 774 20.36 -20.33 56.22
N LEU A 775 20.05 -21.28 55.32
CA LEU A 775 19.68 -22.66 55.71
C LEU A 775 20.88 -23.53 56.13
N SER A 776 22.11 -23.24 55.70
CA SER A 776 23.33 -23.94 56.16
C SER A 776 23.76 -23.56 57.58
N GLY A 777 23.30 -22.41 58.09
CA GLY A 777 23.56 -21.98 59.47
C GLY A 777 24.31 -20.65 59.64
N ALA A 778 24.58 -19.88 58.57
CA ALA A 778 25.31 -18.61 58.67
C ALA A 778 24.67 -17.65 59.68
N SER A 779 25.49 -16.95 60.48
CA SER A 779 24.98 -15.94 61.43
C SER A 779 24.42 -14.71 60.72
N LEU A 780 23.33 -14.14 61.25
CA LEU A 780 22.60 -13.03 60.64
C LEU A 780 23.47 -11.79 60.40
N ARG A 781 24.50 -11.55 61.22
CA ARG A 781 25.51 -10.49 60.99
C ARG A 781 26.19 -10.58 59.62
N TRP A 782 26.50 -11.79 59.14
CA TRP A 782 27.18 -12.00 57.86
C TRP A 782 26.20 -11.93 56.69
N LEU A 783 24.96 -12.39 56.87
CA LEU A 783 23.88 -12.20 55.90
C LEU A 783 23.54 -10.71 55.73
N GLY A 784 23.47 -9.96 56.83
CA GLY A 784 23.29 -8.51 56.84
C GLY A 784 24.47 -7.77 56.22
N ALA A 785 25.71 -8.21 56.45
CA ALA A 785 26.90 -7.65 55.80
C ALA A 785 26.90 -7.89 54.28
N ILE A 786 26.48 -9.08 53.81
CA ILE A 786 26.29 -9.35 52.37
C ILE A 786 25.20 -8.43 51.79
N ALA A 787 24.05 -8.31 52.47
CA ALA A 787 22.95 -7.46 52.02
C ALA A 787 23.37 -5.99 51.95
N LEU A 788 24.08 -5.48 52.96
CA LEU A 788 24.60 -4.12 52.98
C LEU A 788 25.62 -3.90 51.85
N ALA A 789 26.56 -4.82 51.64
CA ALA A 789 27.53 -4.74 50.55
C ALA A 789 26.86 -4.75 49.16
N ALA A 790 25.82 -5.57 48.98
CA ALA A 790 25.03 -5.61 47.74
C ALA A 790 24.23 -4.31 47.50
N VAL A 791 23.70 -3.69 48.56
CA VAL A 791 23.06 -2.36 48.47
C VAL A 791 24.09 -1.28 48.15
N SER A 792 25.27 -1.31 48.76
CA SER A 792 26.36 -0.35 48.51
C SER A 792 26.92 -0.42 47.08
N THR A 793 26.79 -1.53 46.35
CA THR A 793 27.20 -1.61 44.94
C THR A 793 26.13 -1.14 43.95
N LEU A 794 24.87 -0.91 44.38
CA LEU A 794 23.78 -0.49 43.47
C LEU A 794 24.10 0.78 42.66
N PRO A 795 24.71 1.86 43.21
CA PRO A 795 25.05 3.05 42.42
C PRO A 795 26.12 2.77 41.34
N PHE A 796 27.06 1.88 41.63
CA PHE A 796 28.08 1.44 40.66
C PHE A 796 27.45 0.58 39.56
N VAL A 797 26.59 -0.37 39.93
CA VAL A 797 25.84 -1.21 38.97
C VAL A 797 24.95 -0.36 38.07
N TRP A 798 24.21 0.60 38.64
CA TRP A 798 23.38 1.55 37.89
C TRP A 798 24.17 2.38 36.87
N THR A 799 25.37 2.84 37.25
CA THR A 799 26.16 3.77 36.43
C THR A 799 26.99 3.05 35.37
N TYR A 800 27.55 1.88 35.67
CA TYR A 800 28.59 1.23 34.85
C TYR A 800 28.25 -0.18 34.36
N VAL A 801 27.14 -0.80 34.81
CA VAL A 801 26.79 -2.19 34.48
C VAL A 801 25.43 -2.31 33.79
N LEU A 802 24.45 -1.48 34.17
CA LEU A 802 23.13 -1.48 33.52
C LEU A 802 23.18 -0.77 32.16
N LEU A 803 22.63 -1.43 31.15
CA LEU A 803 22.34 -0.84 29.84
C LEU A 803 21.09 0.04 29.91
N ASP A 804 20.92 0.97 28.98
CA ASP A 804 19.88 2.00 29.11
C ASP A 804 18.45 1.42 29.04
N TYR A 805 18.20 0.38 28.23
CA TYR A 805 16.92 -0.35 28.25
C TYR A 805 16.63 -1.05 29.60
N GLN A 806 17.68 -1.38 30.38
CA GLN A 806 17.52 -1.97 31.72
C GLN A 806 17.19 -0.89 32.75
N LYS A 807 17.77 0.31 32.61
CA LYS A 807 17.39 1.50 33.41
C LYS A 807 15.94 1.89 33.11
N GLU A 808 15.55 1.90 31.83
CA GLU A 808 14.20 2.21 31.35
C GLU A 808 13.14 1.23 31.91
N ARG A 809 13.42 -0.07 31.96
CA ARG A 809 12.57 -1.08 32.64
C ARG A 809 12.44 -0.87 34.15
N LEU A 810 13.39 -0.17 34.78
CA LEU A 810 13.38 0.14 36.22
C LEU A 810 12.70 1.50 36.51
N THR A 811 12.85 2.50 35.64
CA THR A 811 12.18 3.80 35.77
C THR A 811 10.71 3.73 35.39
N SER A 812 10.35 3.01 34.32
CA SER A 812 8.95 2.78 33.91
C SER A 812 8.13 2.00 34.95
N PHE A 813 8.77 1.17 35.78
CA PHE A 813 8.11 0.56 36.94
C PHE A 813 7.73 1.61 38.02
N ILE A 814 8.57 2.63 38.21
CA ILE A 814 8.35 3.71 39.20
C ILE A 814 7.35 4.75 38.67
N ASN A 815 7.36 5.02 37.35
CA ASN A 815 6.37 5.88 36.69
C ASN A 815 5.90 5.27 35.35
N PRO A 816 4.86 4.41 35.36
CA PRO A 816 4.34 3.79 34.14
C PRO A 816 3.73 4.79 33.14
N LEU A 817 3.28 5.96 33.62
CA LEU A 817 2.59 6.95 32.80
C LEU A 817 3.54 7.86 32.01
N SER A 818 4.85 7.88 32.32
CA SER A 818 5.84 8.58 31.50
C SER A 818 6.27 7.82 30.24
N ASP A 819 5.95 6.52 30.14
CA ASP A 819 6.25 5.70 28.96
C ASP A 819 5.04 4.82 28.58
N ILE A 820 4.14 5.41 27.80
CA ILE A 820 2.90 4.76 27.33
C ILE A 820 3.13 3.97 26.02
N ARG A 821 4.38 3.69 25.63
CA ARG A 821 4.70 2.96 24.37
C ARG A 821 5.79 1.88 24.48
N GLY A 822 6.65 1.93 25.50
CA GLY A 822 7.72 0.97 25.74
C GLY A 822 7.40 0.01 26.89
N ALA A 823 8.26 0.00 27.92
CA ALA A 823 8.15 -0.92 29.06
C ALA A 823 6.97 -0.60 29.99
N GLY A 824 6.58 0.69 30.11
CA GLY A 824 5.39 1.08 30.89
C GLY A 824 4.10 0.52 30.30
N TYR A 825 3.97 0.53 28.97
CA TYR A 825 2.84 -0.05 28.24
C TYR A 825 2.68 -1.55 28.50
N GLN A 826 3.77 -2.32 28.47
CA GLN A 826 3.73 -3.78 28.69
C GLN A 826 3.25 -4.12 30.11
N LEU A 827 3.72 -3.38 31.12
CA LEU A 827 3.26 -3.52 32.50
C LEU A 827 1.77 -3.15 32.65
N TYR A 828 1.33 -2.10 31.96
CA TYR A 828 -0.06 -1.64 32.01
C TYR A 828 -1.04 -2.61 31.35
N GLN A 829 -0.73 -3.13 30.16
CA GLN A 829 -1.55 -4.17 29.51
C GLN A 829 -1.55 -5.48 30.32
N SER A 830 -0.44 -5.83 30.98
CA SER A 830 -0.40 -7.00 31.88
C SER A 830 -1.37 -6.85 33.06
N GLN A 831 -1.49 -5.64 33.63
CA GLN A 831 -2.46 -5.34 34.69
C GLN A 831 -3.91 -5.32 34.19
N ILE A 832 -4.17 -4.86 32.95
CA ILE A 832 -5.49 -4.94 32.31
C ILE A 832 -5.89 -6.40 32.09
N ALA A 833 -5.00 -7.23 31.52
CA ALA A 833 -5.20 -8.66 31.32
C ALA A 833 -5.61 -9.36 32.62
N VAL A 834 -4.76 -9.24 33.66
CA VAL A 834 -5.02 -9.77 35.00
C VAL A 834 -6.37 -9.26 35.53
N GLY A 835 -6.54 -7.93 35.66
CA GLY A 835 -7.69 -7.31 36.31
C GLY A 835 -9.04 -7.67 35.66
N SER A 836 -9.04 -7.88 34.33
CA SER A 836 -10.23 -8.26 33.57
C SER A 836 -10.67 -9.73 33.76
N GLY A 837 -9.85 -10.58 34.39
CA GLY A 837 -10.19 -12.00 34.65
C GLY A 837 -11.24 -12.24 35.74
N GLY A 838 -11.45 -11.30 36.66
CA GLY A 838 -12.49 -11.44 37.69
C GLY A 838 -12.28 -12.62 38.64
N TRP A 839 -13.37 -13.12 39.24
CA TRP A 839 -13.33 -14.24 40.19
C TRP A 839 -13.00 -15.60 39.55
N PHE A 840 -13.59 -15.89 38.38
CA PHE A 840 -13.61 -17.22 37.76
C PHE A 840 -12.89 -17.32 36.41
N GLY A 841 -12.44 -16.18 35.85
CA GLY A 841 -11.79 -16.12 34.55
C GLY A 841 -12.76 -15.99 33.38
N LYS A 842 -12.21 -15.74 32.19
CA LYS A 842 -12.95 -15.72 30.91
C LYS A 842 -13.12 -17.13 30.29
N GLY A 843 -12.50 -18.14 30.92
CA GLY A 843 -12.42 -19.51 30.44
C GLY A 843 -11.08 -19.81 29.76
N LEU A 844 -10.70 -21.09 29.79
CA LEU A 844 -9.52 -21.60 29.08
C LEU A 844 -9.58 -21.25 27.58
N THR A 845 -8.44 -20.84 27.02
CA THR A 845 -8.26 -20.34 25.65
C THR A 845 -9.04 -19.07 25.27
N ASN A 846 -9.85 -18.50 26.17
CA ASN A 846 -10.66 -17.29 25.94
C ASN A 846 -10.02 -16.00 26.49
N SER A 847 -8.70 -15.98 26.73
CA SER A 847 -8.02 -14.72 27.08
C SER A 847 -8.07 -13.75 25.91
N SER A 848 -8.73 -12.61 26.15
CA SER A 848 -8.85 -11.50 25.20
C SER A 848 -7.57 -10.67 25.08
N GLN A 849 -6.51 -10.95 25.85
CA GLN A 849 -5.21 -10.31 25.65
C GLN A 849 -4.19 -11.26 25.01
N ASN A 850 -4.40 -12.58 25.14
CA ASN A 850 -3.62 -13.65 24.49
C ASN A 850 -4.01 -13.84 23.02
N GLN A 851 -5.31 -13.99 22.71
CA GLN A 851 -5.79 -14.08 21.33
C GLN A 851 -5.42 -12.85 20.49
N LEU A 852 -5.16 -11.72 21.15
CA LEU A 852 -5.06 -10.38 20.58
C LEU A 852 -3.66 -9.74 20.67
N ASP A 853 -2.58 -10.49 20.94
CA ASP A 853 -1.19 -9.99 20.97
C ASP A 853 -0.91 -8.74 21.87
N PHE A 854 -1.83 -8.32 22.77
CA PHE A 854 -1.68 -7.15 23.66
C PHE A 854 -0.52 -7.25 24.65
N LEU A 855 0.09 -8.44 24.76
CA LEU A 855 1.33 -8.68 25.49
C LEU A 855 2.40 -9.19 24.50
N PRO A 856 3.50 -8.44 24.26
CA PRO A 856 4.61 -8.95 23.48
C PRO A 856 5.33 -10.06 24.26
N VAL A 857 5.71 -11.13 23.56
CA VAL A 857 6.38 -12.33 24.14
C VAL A 857 5.55 -13.03 25.23
N GLN A 858 4.25 -13.25 24.96
CA GLN A 858 3.32 -14.05 25.80
C GLN A 858 3.94 -15.33 26.37
N ALA A 859 4.71 -16.03 25.54
CA ALA A 859 5.18 -17.38 25.78
C ALA A 859 6.21 -17.49 26.92
N THR A 860 6.87 -16.39 27.33
CA THR A 860 7.88 -16.42 28.39
C THR A 860 7.53 -15.59 29.61
N ASP A 861 7.49 -14.27 29.47
CA ASP A 861 7.63 -13.36 30.61
C ASP A 861 6.29 -13.06 31.27
N PHE A 862 5.23 -12.94 30.48
CA PHE A 862 3.89 -12.53 30.91
C PHE A 862 2.87 -13.68 30.94
N VAL A 863 3.29 -14.94 30.83
CA VAL A 863 2.40 -16.12 30.76
C VAL A 863 1.44 -16.25 31.96
N PHE A 864 1.82 -15.74 33.15
CA PHE A 864 0.92 -15.70 34.31
C PHE A 864 -0.25 -14.71 34.15
N ALA A 865 -0.09 -13.64 33.36
CA ALA A 865 -1.15 -12.68 33.10
C ALA A 865 -2.32 -13.33 32.34
N ILE A 866 -1.97 -14.18 31.38
CA ILE A 866 -2.91 -14.98 30.56
C ILE A 866 -3.63 -15.99 31.46
N LEU A 867 -2.90 -16.76 32.27
CA LEU A 867 -3.51 -17.72 33.21
C LEU A 867 -4.45 -17.04 34.22
N ALA A 868 -4.09 -15.84 34.70
CA ALA A 868 -4.95 -15.06 35.59
C ALA A 868 -6.19 -14.48 34.89
N GLU A 869 -6.13 -14.19 33.58
CA GLU A 869 -7.30 -13.80 32.78
C GLU A 869 -8.23 -14.98 32.47
N GLU A 870 -7.67 -16.14 32.06
CA GLU A 870 -8.44 -17.32 31.66
C GLU A 870 -9.09 -18.05 32.84
N LEU A 871 -8.38 -18.15 33.98
CA LEU A 871 -8.81 -18.91 35.16
C LEU A 871 -9.22 -18.02 36.35
N GLY A 872 -9.08 -16.70 36.22
CA GLY A 872 -9.45 -15.72 37.24
C GLY A 872 -8.66 -15.81 38.54
N PHE A 873 -9.17 -15.11 39.54
CA PHE A 873 -8.59 -15.07 40.88
C PHE A 873 -8.45 -16.47 41.52
N ILE A 874 -9.46 -17.33 41.37
CA ILE A 874 -9.44 -18.68 41.93
C ILE A 874 -8.35 -19.53 41.25
N GLY A 875 -8.23 -19.47 39.92
CA GLY A 875 -7.19 -20.19 39.19
C GLY A 875 -5.77 -19.70 39.49
N ALA A 876 -5.58 -18.38 39.57
CA ALA A 876 -4.31 -17.77 39.95
C ALA A 876 -3.86 -18.22 41.35
N LEU A 877 -4.79 -18.29 42.31
CA LEU A 877 -4.53 -18.86 43.64
C LEU A 877 -4.22 -20.35 43.60
N VAL A 878 -4.88 -21.15 42.76
CA VAL A 878 -4.58 -22.58 42.60
C VAL A 878 -3.15 -22.79 42.06
N VAL A 879 -2.71 -22.00 41.08
CA VAL A 879 -1.33 -22.06 40.57
C VAL A 879 -0.31 -21.73 41.67
N ILE A 880 -0.51 -20.63 42.41
CA ILE A 880 0.36 -20.25 43.54
C ILE A 880 0.35 -21.33 44.64
N GLY A 881 -0.80 -21.96 44.89
CA GLY A 881 -0.96 -23.08 45.81
C GLY A 881 -0.17 -24.33 45.40
N LEU A 882 -0.26 -24.73 44.13
CA LEU A 882 0.51 -25.86 43.58
C LEU A 882 2.02 -25.64 43.69
N PHE A 883 2.49 -24.42 43.38
CA PHE A 883 3.88 -24.03 43.61
C PHE A 883 4.29 -24.10 45.09
N THR A 884 3.43 -23.62 45.99
CA THR A 884 3.67 -23.68 47.45
C THR A 884 3.80 -25.13 47.93
N VAL A 885 2.95 -26.04 47.41
CA VAL A 885 3.05 -27.49 47.67
C VAL A 885 4.33 -28.10 47.10
N LEU A 886 4.76 -27.70 45.89
CA LEU A 886 6.03 -28.16 45.30
C LEU A 886 7.24 -27.71 46.13
N ILE A 887 7.29 -26.43 46.51
CA ILE A 887 8.37 -25.86 47.34
C ILE A 887 8.41 -26.55 48.71
N TRP A 888 7.24 -26.78 49.33
CA TRP A 888 7.13 -27.56 50.57
C TRP A 888 7.66 -28.99 50.40
N ARG A 889 7.31 -29.69 49.32
CA ARG A 889 7.83 -31.03 49.00
C ARG A 889 9.36 -31.04 48.81
N VAL A 890 9.91 -30.03 48.14
CA VAL A 890 11.37 -29.86 47.94
C VAL A 890 12.08 -29.71 49.29
N LEU A 891 11.62 -28.78 50.13
CA LEU A 891 12.19 -28.52 51.46
C LEU A 891 12.04 -29.74 52.39
N ALA A 892 10.91 -30.45 52.32
CA ALA A 892 10.67 -31.67 53.11
C ALA A 892 11.61 -32.82 52.72
N GLY A 893 11.98 -32.96 51.45
CA GLY A 893 13.04 -33.89 51.01
C GLY A 893 14.40 -33.52 51.61
N GLY A 894 14.74 -32.23 51.60
CA GLY A 894 15.93 -31.69 52.25
C GLY A 894 15.99 -31.96 53.75
N TRP A 895 14.87 -31.75 54.46
CA TRP A 895 14.76 -31.98 55.91
C TRP A 895 14.95 -33.47 56.29
N ARG A 896 14.41 -34.38 55.47
CA ARG A 896 14.52 -35.83 55.65
C ARG A 896 15.95 -36.35 55.37
N SER A 897 16.70 -35.68 54.49
CA SER A 897 18.08 -36.03 54.18
C SER A 897 18.94 -36.18 55.44
N ARG A 898 19.56 -37.35 55.60
CA ARG A 898 20.66 -37.55 56.56
C ARG A 898 21.99 -37.02 56.03
N ASP A 899 22.08 -36.79 54.71
CA ASP A 899 23.26 -36.27 54.04
C ASP A 899 23.29 -34.72 54.07
N PRO A 900 24.37 -34.08 54.57
CA PRO A 900 24.54 -32.63 54.48
C PRO A 900 24.42 -32.09 53.05
N PHE A 901 24.91 -32.82 52.05
CA PHE A 901 24.79 -32.42 50.64
C PHE A 901 23.33 -32.39 50.19
N GLY A 902 22.56 -33.45 50.48
CA GLY A 902 21.14 -33.52 50.10
C GLY A 902 20.28 -32.45 50.77
N THR A 903 20.61 -32.13 52.03
CA THR A 903 19.96 -31.04 52.78
C THR A 903 20.20 -29.69 52.11
N MET A 904 21.44 -29.42 51.68
CA MET A 904 21.80 -28.15 51.03
C MET A 904 21.33 -28.06 49.58
N PHE A 905 21.35 -29.17 48.83
CA PHE A 905 20.83 -29.21 47.45
C PHE A 905 19.34 -28.85 47.42
N ALA A 906 18.54 -29.41 48.32
CA ALA A 906 17.13 -29.06 48.49
C ALA A 906 16.92 -27.60 48.93
N ALA A 907 17.79 -27.06 49.79
CA ALA A 907 17.76 -25.65 50.18
C ALA A 907 17.99 -24.70 49.00
N GLY A 908 18.97 -25.01 48.13
CA GLY A 908 19.23 -24.24 46.91
C GLY A 908 18.11 -24.34 45.88
N LEU A 909 17.58 -25.55 45.64
CA LEU A 909 16.47 -25.77 44.71
C LEU A 909 15.16 -25.12 45.20
N GLY A 910 14.90 -25.12 46.52
CA GLY A 910 13.79 -24.38 47.11
C GLY A 910 13.96 -22.86 46.95
N SER A 911 15.16 -22.33 47.18
CA SER A 911 15.47 -20.90 47.03
C SER A 911 15.32 -20.42 45.58
N LEU A 912 15.76 -21.24 44.62
CA LEU A 912 15.55 -21.03 43.18
C LEU A 912 14.05 -20.89 42.84
N LEU A 913 13.23 -21.87 43.22
CA LEU A 913 11.81 -21.90 42.89
C LEU A 913 11.01 -20.77 43.54
N VAL A 914 11.29 -20.45 44.82
CA VAL A 914 10.64 -19.34 45.55
C VAL A 914 10.93 -18.00 44.86
N PHE A 915 12.19 -17.75 44.49
CA PHE A 915 12.58 -16.49 43.89
C PHE A 915 12.02 -16.31 42.47
N GLN A 916 12.09 -17.34 41.61
CA GLN A 916 11.52 -17.25 40.26
C GLN A 916 9.99 -17.04 40.29
N LEU A 917 9.28 -17.75 41.16
CA LEU A 917 7.84 -17.57 41.35
C LEU A 917 7.50 -16.14 41.78
N PHE A 918 8.14 -15.64 42.85
CA PHE A 918 7.81 -14.34 43.40
C PHE A 918 8.11 -13.20 42.42
N VAL A 919 9.24 -13.24 41.71
CA VAL A 919 9.58 -12.18 40.77
C VAL A 919 8.72 -12.24 39.51
N ASN A 920 8.47 -13.41 38.91
CA ASN A 920 7.63 -13.51 37.70
C ASN A 920 6.18 -13.07 37.97
N VAL A 921 5.53 -13.63 39.00
CA VAL A 921 4.16 -13.24 39.36
C VAL A 921 4.13 -11.78 39.83
N GLY A 922 5.15 -11.35 40.57
CA GLY A 922 5.32 -10.00 41.06
C GLY A 922 5.44 -8.95 39.96
N MET A 923 6.11 -9.24 38.83
CA MET A 923 6.18 -8.30 37.71
C MET A 923 4.86 -8.19 36.95
N VAL A 924 4.18 -9.31 36.71
CA VAL A 924 2.85 -9.35 36.07
C VAL A 924 1.81 -8.51 36.81
N ILE A 925 1.82 -8.52 38.15
CA ILE A 925 0.85 -7.76 38.96
C ILE A 925 1.36 -6.39 39.43
N GLY A 926 2.56 -5.97 38.97
CA GLY A 926 3.15 -4.66 39.28
C GLY A 926 3.59 -4.44 40.73
N ILE A 927 4.17 -5.47 41.37
CA ILE A 927 4.94 -5.35 42.61
C ILE A 927 6.45 -5.28 42.32
N MET A 928 6.90 -5.85 41.20
CA MET A 928 8.31 -5.91 40.79
C MET A 928 8.49 -5.33 39.37
N PRO A 929 9.69 -4.84 39.00
CA PRO A 929 10.01 -4.42 37.63
C PRO A 929 10.14 -5.62 36.67
N ILE A 930 10.09 -5.34 35.36
CA ILE A 930 10.14 -6.36 34.29
C ILE A 930 11.57 -6.93 34.14
N THR A 931 11.88 -8.01 34.88
CA THR A 931 13.22 -8.62 34.92
C THR A 931 13.44 -9.80 33.95
N GLY A 932 12.41 -10.25 33.22
CA GLY A 932 12.52 -11.34 32.25
C GLY A 932 12.89 -12.71 32.84
N ILE A 933 12.37 -13.01 34.04
CA ILE A 933 12.58 -14.31 34.70
C ILE A 933 11.42 -15.25 34.34
N PRO A 934 11.69 -16.44 33.76
CA PRO A 934 10.65 -17.37 33.36
C PRO A 934 9.95 -18.02 34.56
N LEU A 935 8.67 -18.32 34.43
CA LEU A 935 7.87 -19.07 35.40
C LEU A 935 8.11 -20.58 35.20
N PRO A 936 8.64 -21.31 36.21
CA PRO A 936 8.91 -22.73 36.10
C PRO A 936 7.72 -23.55 35.57
N PHE A 937 7.98 -24.51 34.68
CA PHE A 937 6.99 -25.40 34.04
C PHE A 937 5.93 -24.76 33.15
N ILE A 938 5.72 -23.44 33.22
CA ILE A 938 4.62 -22.74 32.54
C ILE A 938 5.14 -21.91 31.35
N THR A 939 6.31 -21.27 31.50
CA THR A 939 7.00 -20.58 30.41
C THR A 939 7.49 -21.56 29.32
N HIS A 940 7.26 -21.24 28.05
CA HIS A 940 7.85 -21.92 26.90
C HIS A 940 9.36 -21.64 26.78
N GLY A 941 10.17 -22.47 27.43
CA GLY A 941 11.62 -22.46 27.26
C GLY A 941 12.22 -23.85 27.49
N GLY A 942 12.57 -24.55 26.41
CA GLY A 942 13.06 -25.94 26.46
C GLY A 942 14.24 -26.11 27.43
N ALA A 943 15.21 -25.19 27.40
CA ALA A 943 16.37 -25.20 28.30
C ALA A 943 16.01 -25.05 29.79
N SER A 944 15.01 -24.21 30.13
CA SER A 944 14.58 -24.02 31.52
C SER A 944 13.81 -25.24 32.03
N LEU A 945 12.87 -25.77 31.24
CA LEU A 945 12.12 -26.98 31.56
C LEU A 945 13.06 -28.18 31.79
N ILE A 946 14.04 -28.38 30.91
CA ILE A 946 15.08 -29.41 31.03
C ILE A 946 15.92 -29.21 32.31
N SER A 947 16.31 -27.98 32.63
CA SER A 947 17.16 -27.68 33.80
C SER A 947 16.42 -27.93 35.12
N ILE A 948 15.16 -27.50 35.22
CA ILE A 948 14.34 -27.72 36.41
C ILE A 948 13.99 -29.21 36.56
N ALA A 949 13.74 -29.91 35.44
CA ALA A 949 13.57 -31.37 35.41
C ALA A 949 14.82 -32.11 35.92
N ALA A 950 16.03 -31.69 35.52
CA ALA A 950 17.28 -32.22 36.06
C ALA A 950 17.40 -31.96 37.58
N GLY A 951 17.08 -30.75 38.03
CA GLY A 951 17.10 -30.38 39.45
C GLY A 951 16.17 -31.24 40.32
N LEU A 952 14.92 -31.43 39.90
CA LEU A 952 13.97 -32.32 40.59
C LEU A 952 14.39 -33.79 40.51
N GLY A 953 14.96 -34.24 39.38
CA GLY A 953 15.47 -35.60 39.23
C GLY A 953 16.64 -35.90 40.19
N ILE A 954 17.57 -34.95 40.37
CA ILE A 954 18.65 -35.07 41.36
C ILE A 954 18.09 -35.12 42.79
N LEU A 955 17.08 -34.29 43.12
CA LEU A 955 16.42 -34.36 44.42
C LEU A 955 15.72 -35.72 44.63
N GLN A 956 15.09 -36.26 43.59
CA GLN A 956 14.45 -37.56 43.67
C GLN A 956 15.48 -38.71 43.77
N SER A 957 16.64 -38.56 43.13
CA SER A 957 17.80 -39.44 43.33
C SER A 957 18.29 -39.44 44.78
N ILE A 958 18.38 -38.25 45.40
CA ILE A 958 18.70 -38.06 46.82
C ILE A 958 17.64 -38.73 47.71
N ASN A 959 16.34 -38.60 47.39
CA ASN A 959 15.26 -39.23 48.17
C ASN A 959 15.29 -40.77 48.08
N ILE A 960 15.50 -41.34 46.90
CA ILE A 960 15.49 -42.80 46.68
C ILE A 960 16.72 -43.48 47.29
N ARG A 961 17.88 -42.81 47.32
CA ARG A 961 19.16 -43.37 47.80
C ARG A 961 19.48 -43.04 49.26
N GLN A 962 18.54 -42.45 49.98
CA GLN A 962 18.46 -42.54 51.43
C GLN A 962 17.94 -43.94 51.78
N GLY A 963 18.74 -44.72 52.52
CA GLY A 963 18.41 -46.12 52.83
C GLY A 963 17.07 -46.25 53.54
N ARG A 964 16.31 -47.32 53.19
CA ARG A 964 15.06 -47.69 53.86
C ARG A 964 15.25 -47.68 55.37
N ALA A 965 14.43 -46.90 56.07
CA ALA A 965 13.92 -47.37 57.36
C ALA A 965 12.87 -48.45 57.06
N GLU A 966 12.83 -49.48 57.89
CA GLU A 966 11.74 -50.45 57.87
C GLU A 966 10.54 -49.84 58.59
N TRP A 967 9.37 -49.94 57.93
CA TRP A 967 8.01 -49.66 58.42
C TRP A 967 7.82 -48.43 59.34
#